data_AF-A0AA95FEX2-F1
#
_entry.id   AF-A0AA95FEX2-F1
#
_cell.length_a   1.000
_cell.length_b   1.000
_cell.length_c   1.000
_cell.angle_alpha   90.00
_cell.angle_beta   90.00
_cell.angle_gamma   90.00
#
_symmetry.space_group_name_H-M   'P 1'
#
loop_
_entity.id
_entity.type
_entity.pdbx_description
1 polymer ?
#
loop_
_entity_poly.entity_id
_entity_poly.type
_entity_poly.pdbx_seq_one_letter_code
_entity_poly.pdbx_strand_id
1 'polypeptide(L)'
;MNNKNYFKDYDDFDKESQKILLAFQKKVIPESLQQSNLSMQNVISVDKTANISELMAKATEWITDEYINLDKLIIKIKAANSGINDYQFAYNFQELKANVQNKSIQNRSDGFIQLKVYRNSKIGNVSVKWSDTRITQQIDQRNKKIYYRLHFYYANSSELAIVLETSWYKDFRNLNILLNYGDVDKYEADYNYFLQNFATVLRNEKDADRLKFIYENIPESIIEKLSDKLDNEVLFNHLEILSKDDDSDLFKDSSAAVIKIFKTFIRPVPILNYFRENPDKLNRIYYNLDKNGEYDGKVISNRMILANIMLVFSMFAKNAKQKKNIKTFTIGKGYKVNSNILEGGVFQQDGDKYRDTFFLQQQKEEIETHNIQSSQTMGTSGEGTRIVTTDLDDGAQYHPLDMIYIKDISGEKEVSYFVPAIYLKALSDAQEWAVVLQNIRIAADIVAVIIGVLTLPAGNPYFLLLAIADISLAGADLTIQTFKEEILKYEGGKEFLETWEEIYLVGGALTAGGLLVGLFYKMGLKLLTIPEIIKNIKLKETIAAHMISVLLEVNLTNFERGSVKILIQNTEVVMATSGSLNEYQMLKLQEKGVILLSGDVSKGNKIRKEYNLFYNGNIVAKGDKNSFYKQIKDLKGSYDKGDKLIEVLEEMEDEVWKYFDKEYASGNKYETKKLENIYTIGSKKDFEKGVKYLTKKEREPYEIFVQHDKIVDFNGDLVDTNGSISILENGDVVSTEYAIFVMSEEGNIYLSKNYAFGKFHHSSFLAGKPVAAAGEMIIEKGIIKEVTDGSGHYKPSLNLVRRNLKDELSSRGFFGFINKIEEIKFNHGF
;
A
#
# COMPACT_ATOMS: atom_id res chain seq x y z
N MET A 1 2.56 16.64 -47.26
CA MET A 1 3.85 15.95 -47.42
C MET A 1 3.58 14.61 -48.09
N ASN A 2 4.45 14.12 -48.97
CA ASN A 2 4.21 12.89 -49.72
C ASN A 2 4.43 11.67 -48.79
N ASN A 3 3.35 11.09 -48.25
CA ASN A 3 3.31 10.10 -47.15
C ASN A 3 4.20 8.86 -47.32
N LYS A 4 4.76 8.58 -48.50
CA LYS A 4 5.51 7.33 -48.77
C LYS A 4 7.02 7.38 -48.52
N ASN A 5 7.61 8.54 -48.24
CA ASN A 5 9.07 8.67 -48.08
C ASN A 5 9.55 9.10 -46.69
N TYR A 6 8.66 9.48 -45.75
CA TYR A 6 9.06 9.87 -44.39
C TYR A 6 9.56 8.67 -43.55
N PHE A 7 9.07 7.47 -43.85
CA PHE A 7 9.25 6.27 -43.03
C PHE A 7 10.46 5.39 -43.43
N LYS A 8 11.31 5.79 -44.38
CA LYS A 8 12.44 4.98 -44.85
C LYS A 8 13.69 5.02 -43.96
N ASP A 9 13.76 5.93 -42.99
CA ASP A 9 14.98 6.23 -42.23
C ASP A 9 15.00 5.65 -40.80
N TYR A 10 14.14 4.69 -40.44
CA TYR A 10 14.10 4.09 -39.09
C TYR A 10 14.34 2.57 -39.15
N ASP A 11 15.53 2.10 -38.71
CA ASP A 11 15.74 0.70 -38.26
C ASP A 11 15.86 0.79 -36.74
N ASP A 12 14.88 0.28 -36.01
CA ASP A 12 14.76 0.62 -34.59
C ASP A 12 15.24 -0.46 -33.61
N PHE A 13 15.75 -1.63 -34.05
CA PHE A 13 16.30 -2.62 -33.11
C PHE A 13 17.50 -3.38 -33.65
N ASP A 14 18.64 -3.27 -32.98
CA ASP A 14 19.79 -4.13 -33.27
C ASP A 14 19.58 -5.57 -32.74
N LYS A 15 20.37 -6.50 -33.28
CA LYS A 15 20.38 -7.92 -32.89
C LYS A 15 20.68 -8.15 -31.41
N GLU A 16 21.33 -7.20 -30.74
CA GLU A 16 21.72 -7.30 -29.34
C GLU A 16 20.51 -7.05 -28.43
N SER A 17 19.70 -6.04 -28.76
CA SER A 17 18.41 -5.75 -28.13
C SER A 17 17.42 -6.90 -28.30
N GLN A 18 17.39 -7.52 -29.49
CA GLN A 18 16.61 -8.74 -29.74
C GLN A 18 17.13 -9.95 -28.95
N LYS A 19 18.46 -10.11 -28.82
CA LYS A 19 19.09 -11.17 -28.02
C LYS A 19 18.86 -11.00 -26.52
N ILE A 20 18.88 -9.76 -26.01
CA ILE A 20 18.56 -9.44 -24.61
C ILE A 20 17.10 -9.80 -24.34
N LEU A 21 16.18 -9.49 -25.27
CA LEU A 21 14.77 -9.89 -25.18
C LEU A 21 14.57 -11.42 -25.18
N LEU A 22 15.32 -12.15 -26.01
CA LEU A 22 15.29 -13.62 -26.10
C LEU A 22 15.94 -14.29 -24.89
N ALA A 23 17.02 -13.72 -24.34
CA ALA A 23 17.66 -14.18 -23.12
C ALA A 23 16.79 -13.94 -21.88
N PHE A 24 16.02 -12.85 -21.86
CA PHE A 24 14.99 -12.56 -20.87
C PHE A 24 13.84 -13.58 -20.94
N GLN A 25 13.34 -13.90 -22.15
CA GLN A 25 12.33 -14.96 -22.35
C GLN A 25 12.77 -16.33 -21.81
N LYS A 26 14.07 -16.66 -21.92
CA LYS A 26 14.60 -17.94 -21.42
C LYS A 26 14.78 -18.02 -19.91
N LYS A 27 14.87 -16.89 -19.20
CA LYS A 27 15.04 -16.82 -17.74
C LYS A 27 13.73 -16.68 -16.96
N VAL A 28 12.68 -16.18 -17.60
CA VAL A 28 11.36 -15.91 -16.98
C VAL A 28 10.38 -17.08 -17.14
N ILE A 29 10.65 -17.98 -18.08
CA ILE A 29 9.85 -19.20 -18.31
C ILE A 29 10.64 -20.39 -17.74
N PRO A 30 10.11 -21.15 -16.76
CA PRO A 30 10.75 -22.37 -16.27
C PRO A 30 11.11 -23.32 -17.44
N GLU A 31 12.24 -24.01 -17.38
CA GLU A 31 12.68 -24.97 -18.43
C GLU A 31 11.63 -26.03 -18.77
N SER A 32 10.67 -26.30 -17.87
CA SER A 32 9.51 -27.18 -18.10
C SER A 32 8.56 -26.72 -19.22
N LEU A 33 8.64 -25.47 -19.67
CA LEU A 33 7.84 -24.90 -20.77
C LEU A 33 8.64 -24.77 -22.08
N GLN A 34 9.96 -25.02 -22.08
CA GLN A 34 10.78 -25.01 -23.30
C GLN A 34 10.92 -26.40 -23.94
N GLN A 35 10.55 -27.46 -23.22
CA GLN A 35 10.41 -28.81 -23.77
C GLN A 35 8.99 -29.34 -23.54
N SER A 36 8.03 -28.84 -24.31
CA SER A 36 6.87 -29.67 -24.64
C SER A 36 6.45 -29.42 -26.09
N ASN A 37 7.03 -30.25 -26.97
CA ASN A 37 6.23 -30.77 -28.06
C ASN A 37 4.95 -31.33 -27.43
N LEU A 38 3.81 -30.87 -27.95
CA LEU A 38 2.49 -31.48 -27.84
C LEU A 38 2.52 -32.92 -27.31
N SER A 39 2.25 -33.07 -26.03
CA SER A 39 1.47 -34.20 -25.55
C SER A 39 0.55 -33.68 -24.46
N MET A 40 -0.74 -33.67 -24.75
CA MET A 40 -1.80 -33.59 -23.76
C MET A 40 -1.51 -34.67 -22.71
N GLN A 41 -0.96 -34.28 -21.57
CA GLN A 41 -1.05 -35.10 -20.37
C GLN A 41 -2.17 -34.51 -19.52
N ASN A 42 -3.18 -35.34 -19.31
CA ASN A 42 -4.38 -35.08 -18.54
C ASN A 42 -4.05 -34.46 -17.19
N VAL A 43 -4.12 -33.12 -17.11
CA VAL A 43 -4.40 -32.46 -15.85
C VAL A 43 -5.81 -32.91 -15.49
N ILE A 44 -5.96 -33.59 -14.36
CA ILE A 44 -7.25 -33.95 -13.79
C ILE A 44 -7.96 -32.63 -13.48
N SER A 45 -8.67 -32.11 -14.47
CA SER A 45 -9.68 -31.08 -14.30
C SER A 45 -10.81 -31.73 -13.53
N VAL A 46 -10.88 -31.48 -12.23
CA VAL A 46 -12.19 -31.53 -11.57
C VAL A 46 -12.98 -30.40 -12.21
N ASP A 47 -13.88 -30.79 -13.11
CA ASP A 47 -14.68 -29.94 -13.97
C ASP A 47 -15.54 -28.98 -13.11
N LYS A 48 -14.96 -27.81 -12.76
CA LYS A 48 -15.64 -26.73 -12.04
C LYS A 48 -16.43 -25.82 -12.99
N THR A 49 -16.89 -26.36 -14.13
CA THR A 49 -17.48 -25.61 -15.25
C THR A 49 -18.89 -26.09 -15.62
N ALA A 50 -19.76 -26.30 -14.62
CA ALA A 50 -21.21 -26.38 -14.89
C ALA A 50 -21.84 -24.98 -14.98
N ASN A 51 -22.70 -24.78 -15.99
CA ASN A 51 -23.42 -23.53 -16.31
C ASN A 51 -24.54 -23.27 -15.27
N ILE A 52 -24.29 -22.35 -14.34
CA ILE A 52 -25.13 -22.12 -13.15
C ILE A 52 -26.51 -21.54 -13.48
N SER A 53 -26.68 -20.88 -14.63
CA SER A 53 -27.99 -20.40 -15.08
C SER A 53 -29.02 -21.53 -15.17
N GLU A 54 -28.58 -22.75 -15.47
CA GLU A 54 -29.45 -23.94 -15.55
C GLU A 54 -29.74 -24.56 -14.16
N LEU A 55 -28.82 -24.40 -13.21
CA LEU A 55 -28.98 -24.82 -11.80
C LEU A 55 -29.90 -23.87 -11.01
N MET A 56 -29.78 -22.55 -11.25
CA MET A 56 -30.65 -21.53 -10.66
C MET A 56 -32.08 -21.58 -11.24
N ALA A 57 -32.22 -21.87 -12.54
CA ALA A 57 -33.54 -21.99 -13.19
C ALA A 57 -34.37 -23.19 -12.73
N LYS A 58 -33.73 -24.26 -12.21
CA LYS A 58 -34.40 -25.44 -11.65
C LYS A 58 -34.84 -25.29 -10.20
N ALA A 59 -34.54 -24.15 -9.57
CA ALA A 59 -34.63 -24.03 -8.13
C ALA A 59 -35.83 -23.17 -7.70
N THR A 60 -36.99 -23.81 -7.59
CA THR A 60 -38.29 -23.18 -7.28
C THR A 60 -38.46 -22.70 -5.82
N GLU A 61 -37.44 -22.80 -4.95
CA GLU A 61 -37.57 -22.53 -3.50
C GLU A 61 -36.43 -21.68 -2.89
N TRP A 62 -35.79 -20.82 -3.67
CA TRP A 62 -34.73 -19.95 -3.13
C TRP A 62 -35.29 -18.70 -2.45
N ILE A 63 -34.86 -18.46 -1.21
CA ILE A 63 -35.23 -17.26 -0.45
C ILE A 63 -34.18 -16.19 -0.68
N THR A 64 -34.49 -15.22 -1.55
CA THR A 64 -33.76 -13.95 -1.66
C THR A 64 -34.38 -12.96 -0.68
N ASP A 65 -33.75 -12.75 0.47
CA ASP A 65 -34.37 -11.92 1.49
C ASP A 65 -33.37 -10.99 2.14
N GLU A 66 -33.68 -9.69 2.09
CA GLU A 66 -32.93 -8.63 2.74
C GLU A 66 -33.15 -8.64 4.26
N TYR A 67 -34.04 -9.51 4.76
CA TYR A 67 -34.34 -9.75 6.17
C TYR A 67 -33.64 -11.00 6.71
N ILE A 68 -32.32 -11.06 6.52
CA ILE A 68 -31.44 -12.11 7.05
C ILE A 68 -30.54 -11.56 8.17
N ASN A 69 -30.31 -12.36 9.21
CA ASN A 69 -29.32 -12.05 10.24
C ASN A 69 -27.90 -12.40 9.71
N LEU A 70 -27.28 -11.44 9.02
CA LEU A 70 -25.95 -11.59 8.42
C LEU A 70 -24.87 -11.88 9.46
N ASP A 71 -24.87 -11.18 10.59
CA ASP A 71 -23.90 -11.42 11.68
C ASP A 71 -23.92 -12.87 12.14
N LYS A 72 -25.12 -13.40 12.38
CA LYS A 72 -25.31 -14.80 12.80
C LYS A 72 -24.85 -15.79 11.73
N LEU A 73 -25.12 -15.52 10.45
CA LEU A 73 -24.67 -16.38 9.36
C LEU A 73 -23.14 -16.36 9.23
N ILE A 74 -22.53 -15.18 9.20
CA ILE A 74 -21.08 -15.00 9.06
C ILE A 74 -20.35 -15.62 10.25
N ILE A 75 -20.84 -15.44 11.48
CA ILE A 75 -20.29 -16.11 12.67
C ILE A 75 -20.37 -17.64 12.55
N LYS A 76 -21.50 -18.19 12.07
CA LYS A 76 -21.64 -19.65 11.86
C LYS A 76 -20.62 -20.17 10.85
N ILE A 77 -20.45 -19.50 9.71
CA ILE A 77 -19.47 -19.90 8.67
C ILE A 77 -18.05 -19.78 9.21
N LYS A 78 -17.69 -18.62 9.79
CA LYS A 78 -16.35 -18.34 10.34
C LYS A 78 -15.97 -19.33 11.43
N ALA A 79 -16.90 -19.65 12.33
CA ALA A 79 -16.68 -20.61 13.41
C ALA A 79 -16.53 -22.04 12.88
N ALA A 80 -17.24 -22.43 11.83
CA ALA A 80 -17.03 -23.74 11.20
C ALA A 80 -15.69 -23.79 10.43
N ASN A 81 -15.29 -22.69 9.79
CA ASN A 81 -14.05 -22.62 9.01
C ASN A 81 -12.78 -22.64 9.88
N SER A 82 -12.86 -22.47 11.21
CA SER A 82 -11.75 -22.72 12.12
C SER A 82 -11.47 -24.22 12.37
N GLY A 83 -12.15 -25.11 11.65
CA GLY A 83 -12.01 -26.57 11.77
C GLY A 83 -12.96 -27.22 12.77
N ILE A 84 -13.85 -26.44 13.40
CA ILE A 84 -14.87 -26.96 14.33
C ILE A 84 -15.90 -27.81 13.56
N ASN A 85 -16.27 -28.97 14.12
CA ASN A 85 -17.24 -29.92 13.54
C ASN A 85 -16.88 -30.40 12.12
N ASP A 86 -15.61 -30.68 11.85
CA ASP A 86 -15.10 -31.11 10.53
C ASP A 86 -15.47 -30.12 9.41
N TYR A 87 -15.34 -28.82 9.69
CA TYR A 87 -15.62 -27.72 8.76
C TYR A 87 -17.07 -27.73 8.25
N GLN A 88 -18.02 -28.05 9.13
CA GLN A 88 -19.45 -28.06 8.82
C GLN A 88 -20.26 -27.38 9.92
N PHE A 89 -21.42 -26.82 9.56
CA PHE A 89 -22.39 -26.33 10.55
C PHE A 89 -23.82 -26.74 10.21
N ALA A 90 -24.65 -26.89 11.25
CA ALA A 90 -26.07 -27.13 11.11
C ALA A 90 -26.77 -25.89 10.57
N TYR A 91 -27.31 -26.00 9.36
CA TYR A 91 -28.03 -24.95 8.66
C TYR A 91 -29.53 -25.15 8.80
N ASN A 92 -30.19 -24.10 9.30
CA ASN A 92 -31.63 -23.96 9.35
C ASN A 92 -31.98 -22.52 8.94
N PHE A 93 -32.64 -22.37 7.79
CA PHE A 93 -32.95 -21.05 7.24
C PHE A 93 -33.88 -20.22 8.14
N GLN A 94 -34.75 -20.86 8.92
CA GLN A 94 -35.70 -20.18 9.82
C GLN A 94 -34.97 -19.45 10.96
N GLU A 95 -33.86 -20.01 11.45
CA GLU A 95 -33.04 -19.41 12.52
C GLU A 95 -32.25 -18.18 12.10
N LEU A 96 -32.13 -17.95 10.80
CA LEU A 96 -31.37 -16.87 10.20
C LEU A 96 -32.28 -15.72 9.75
N LYS A 97 -33.58 -15.75 10.05
CA LYS A 97 -34.48 -14.62 9.80
C LYS A 97 -34.13 -13.43 10.70
N ALA A 98 -34.14 -12.25 10.14
CA ALA A 98 -34.07 -10.98 10.86
C ALA A 98 -35.39 -10.22 10.73
N ASN A 99 -35.70 -9.37 11.70
CA ASN A 99 -36.89 -8.50 11.66
C ASN A 99 -36.59 -7.14 11.03
N VAL A 100 -35.32 -6.86 10.72
CA VAL A 100 -34.83 -5.62 10.13
C VAL A 100 -34.01 -5.98 8.90
N GLN A 101 -34.10 -5.13 7.89
CA GLN A 101 -33.35 -5.26 6.65
C GLN A 101 -31.84 -5.12 6.92
N ASN A 102 -31.03 -6.05 6.43
CA ASN A 102 -29.58 -6.04 6.57
C ASN A 102 -28.91 -6.39 5.23
N LYS A 103 -28.17 -5.42 4.67
CA LYS A 103 -27.54 -5.52 3.33
C LYS A 103 -26.02 -5.44 3.38
N SER A 104 -25.43 -5.24 4.55
CA SER A 104 -23.99 -5.09 4.70
C SER A 104 -23.49 -5.65 6.02
N ILE A 105 -22.19 -5.99 6.06
CA ILE A 105 -21.52 -6.48 7.26
C ILE A 105 -20.32 -5.58 7.57
N GLN A 106 -20.08 -5.30 8.86
CA GLN A 106 -18.95 -4.48 9.28
C GLN A 106 -17.62 -5.18 8.97
N ASN A 107 -16.69 -4.43 8.36
CA ASN A 107 -15.33 -4.84 8.10
C ASN A 107 -14.42 -4.46 9.28
N ARG A 108 -13.26 -5.12 9.45
CA ARG A 108 -12.32 -4.89 10.57
C ARG A 108 -11.67 -3.49 10.55
N SER A 109 -11.65 -2.81 9.41
CA SER A 109 -11.08 -1.46 9.21
C SER A 109 -12.18 -0.45 8.88
N ASP A 110 -12.96 -0.01 9.88
CA ASP A 110 -13.96 1.08 9.84
C ASP A 110 -14.91 1.19 8.61
N GLY A 111 -15.07 0.11 7.83
CA GLY A 111 -15.83 0.08 6.58
C GLY A 111 -16.91 -1.01 6.56
N PHE A 112 -17.72 -1.06 5.49
CA PHE A 112 -18.80 -2.03 5.31
C PHE A 112 -18.66 -2.84 4.02
N ILE A 113 -18.96 -4.14 4.06
CA ILE A 113 -19.01 -5.03 2.89
C ILE A 113 -20.47 -5.17 2.47
N GLN A 114 -20.83 -4.80 1.24
CA GLN A 114 -22.17 -5.02 0.71
C GLN A 114 -22.36 -6.48 0.33
N LEU A 115 -23.39 -7.13 0.89
CA LEU A 115 -23.54 -8.57 0.83
C LEU A 115 -24.99 -8.99 0.59
N LYS A 116 -25.21 -9.74 -0.49
CA LYS A 116 -26.47 -10.44 -0.75
C LYS A 116 -26.32 -11.91 -0.44
N VAL A 117 -27.38 -12.51 0.09
CA VAL A 117 -27.39 -13.92 0.48
C VAL A 117 -28.57 -14.63 -0.14
N TYR A 118 -28.28 -15.74 -0.79
CA TYR A 118 -29.25 -16.64 -1.38
C TYR A 118 -29.25 -17.94 -0.58
N ARG A 119 -30.44 -18.46 -0.24
CA ARG A 119 -30.61 -19.55 0.74
C ARG A 119 -31.58 -20.60 0.24
N ASN A 120 -31.23 -21.86 0.47
CA ASN A 120 -32.12 -23.01 0.28
C ASN A 120 -33.02 -23.22 1.53
N SER A 121 -34.28 -23.62 1.34
CA SER A 121 -35.26 -23.90 2.39
C SER A 121 -34.96 -25.18 3.18
N LYS A 122 -34.12 -26.08 2.64
CA LYS A 122 -33.79 -27.37 3.25
C LYS A 122 -32.93 -27.20 4.51
N ILE A 123 -33.25 -27.97 5.55
CA ILE A 123 -32.46 -28.04 6.78
C ILE A 123 -31.43 -29.17 6.63
N GLY A 124 -30.17 -28.91 7.00
CA GLY A 124 -29.10 -29.89 6.89
C GLY A 124 -27.75 -29.31 7.28
N ASN A 125 -26.70 -30.15 7.33
CA ASN A 125 -25.34 -29.64 7.56
C ASN A 125 -24.76 -29.05 6.28
N VAL A 126 -24.00 -27.96 6.39
CA VAL A 126 -23.36 -27.26 5.26
C VAL A 126 -21.85 -27.32 5.43
N SER A 127 -21.13 -27.73 4.39
CA SER A 127 -19.65 -27.72 4.38
C SER A 127 -19.12 -26.32 4.11
N VAL A 128 -18.07 -25.96 4.84
CA VAL A 128 -17.30 -24.72 4.65
C VAL A 128 -15.82 -25.01 4.39
N LYS A 129 -15.44 -26.27 4.08
CA LYS A 129 -14.08 -26.57 3.60
C LYS A 129 -13.83 -25.77 2.33
N TRP A 130 -12.64 -25.18 2.20
CA TRP A 130 -12.28 -24.45 0.98
C TRP A 130 -12.33 -25.35 -0.26
N SER A 131 -11.93 -26.62 -0.12
CA SER A 131 -12.00 -27.63 -1.19
C SER A 131 -13.41 -27.89 -1.71
N ASP A 132 -14.40 -27.74 -0.84
CA ASP A 132 -15.81 -28.04 -1.12
C ASP A 132 -16.57 -26.76 -1.53
N THR A 133 -16.00 -25.60 -1.22
CA THR A 133 -16.54 -24.29 -1.57
C THR A 133 -16.22 -23.99 -3.03
N ARG A 134 -17.16 -23.37 -3.75
CA ARG A 134 -16.92 -22.91 -5.12
C ARG A 134 -16.96 -21.40 -5.18
N ILE A 135 -15.92 -20.80 -5.76
CA ILE A 135 -15.93 -19.40 -6.17
C ILE A 135 -16.50 -19.31 -7.57
N THR A 136 -17.33 -18.29 -7.83
CA THR A 136 -17.66 -17.91 -9.20
C THR A 136 -17.64 -16.41 -9.39
N GLN A 137 -17.22 -15.99 -10.58
CA GLN A 137 -17.39 -14.64 -11.06
C GLN A 137 -18.34 -14.65 -12.25
N GLN A 138 -19.33 -13.76 -12.24
CA GLN A 138 -20.16 -13.49 -13.39
C GLN A 138 -20.04 -12.01 -13.75
N ILE A 139 -19.54 -11.72 -14.94
CA ILE A 139 -19.50 -10.38 -15.50
C ILE A 139 -20.70 -10.27 -16.44
N ASP A 140 -21.73 -9.55 -16.03
CA ASP A 140 -22.91 -9.25 -16.85
C ASP A 140 -22.68 -7.88 -17.51
N GLN A 141 -22.12 -7.92 -18.71
CA GLN A 141 -21.74 -6.70 -19.43
C GLN A 141 -22.99 -5.87 -19.78
N ARG A 142 -24.10 -6.54 -20.15
CA ARG A 142 -25.35 -5.89 -20.59
C ARG A 142 -25.98 -5.06 -19.48
N ASN A 143 -26.02 -5.59 -18.27
CA ASN A 143 -26.59 -4.90 -17.12
C ASN A 143 -25.55 -4.09 -16.33
N LYS A 144 -24.30 -4.00 -16.81
CA LYS A 144 -23.17 -3.33 -16.15
C LYS A 144 -23.06 -3.74 -14.68
N LYS A 145 -23.02 -5.06 -14.42
CA LYS A 145 -22.87 -5.63 -13.08
C LYS A 145 -21.85 -6.75 -13.09
N ILE A 146 -21.04 -6.81 -12.02
CA ILE A 146 -20.19 -7.96 -11.75
C ILE A 146 -20.66 -8.59 -10.44
N TYR A 147 -20.74 -9.91 -10.43
CA TYR A 147 -21.13 -10.68 -9.27
C TYR A 147 -19.99 -11.60 -8.89
N TYR A 148 -19.53 -11.50 -7.65
CA TYR A 148 -18.55 -12.39 -7.06
C TYR A 148 -19.25 -13.23 -6.01
N ARG A 149 -19.18 -14.55 -6.12
CA ARG A 149 -19.97 -15.47 -5.30
C ARG A 149 -19.14 -16.54 -4.64
N LEU A 150 -19.44 -16.80 -3.38
CA LEU A 150 -19.03 -18.00 -2.64
C LEU A 150 -20.24 -18.92 -2.50
N HIS A 151 -20.09 -20.15 -2.99
CA HIS A 151 -21.12 -21.18 -3.00
C HIS A 151 -20.80 -22.25 -1.98
N PHE A 152 -21.71 -22.47 -1.03
CA PHE A 152 -21.63 -23.48 0.02
C PHE A 152 -22.68 -24.57 -0.20
N TYR A 153 -22.26 -25.82 -0.10
CA TYR A 153 -23.09 -26.99 -0.38
C TYR A 153 -23.46 -27.73 0.90
N TYR A 154 -24.57 -28.47 0.88
CA TYR A 154 -24.87 -29.40 1.96
C TYR A 154 -23.77 -30.45 2.05
N ALA A 155 -23.40 -30.82 3.28
CA ALA A 155 -22.35 -31.79 3.54
C ALA A 155 -22.66 -33.13 2.84
N ASN A 156 -21.64 -33.71 2.19
CA ASN A 156 -21.74 -34.94 1.40
C ASN A 156 -22.79 -34.89 0.28
N SER A 157 -23.08 -33.69 -0.25
CA SER A 157 -24.06 -33.47 -1.32
C SER A 157 -23.54 -32.45 -2.33
N SER A 158 -23.98 -32.57 -3.58
CA SER A 158 -23.80 -31.54 -4.62
C SER A 158 -24.90 -30.48 -4.60
N GLU A 159 -25.85 -30.59 -3.68
CA GLU A 159 -26.95 -29.64 -3.51
C GLU A 159 -26.47 -28.36 -2.82
N LEU A 160 -26.77 -27.22 -3.43
CA LEU A 160 -26.35 -25.91 -2.97
C LEU A 160 -27.23 -25.42 -1.80
N ALA A 161 -26.59 -24.95 -0.74
CA ALA A 161 -27.26 -24.52 0.48
C ALA A 161 -27.30 -22.99 0.61
N ILE A 162 -26.15 -22.34 0.40
CA ILE A 162 -25.99 -20.90 0.62
C ILE A 162 -25.10 -20.32 -0.48
N VAL A 163 -25.46 -19.14 -0.98
CA VAL A 163 -24.59 -18.32 -1.82
C VAL A 163 -24.43 -16.95 -1.18
N LEU A 164 -23.19 -16.55 -0.99
CA LEU A 164 -22.81 -15.20 -0.59
C LEU A 164 -22.36 -14.44 -1.83
N GLU A 165 -22.94 -13.27 -2.09
CA GLU A 165 -22.69 -12.49 -3.31
C GLU A 165 -22.28 -11.05 -2.96
N THR A 166 -21.19 -10.59 -3.55
CA THR A 166 -20.77 -9.18 -3.54
C THR A 166 -20.71 -8.62 -4.97
N SER A 167 -20.76 -7.30 -5.09
CA SER A 167 -20.69 -6.61 -6.40
C SER A 167 -19.30 -6.05 -6.71
N TRP A 168 -18.40 -6.01 -5.72
CA TRP A 168 -17.06 -5.45 -5.84
C TRP A 168 -16.01 -6.50 -5.47
N TYR A 169 -14.91 -6.54 -6.22
CA TYR A 169 -13.82 -7.48 -5.95
C TYR A 169 -13.17 -7.23 -4.59
N LYS A 170 -13.00 -5.95 -4.20
CA LYS A 170 -12.48 -5.58 -2.88
C LYS A 170 -13.37 -6.12 -1.76
N ASP A 171 -14.67 -6.01 -1.91
CA ASP A 171 -15.64 -6.58 -0.96
C ASP A 171 -15.58 -8.10 -0.92
N PHE A 172 -15.38 -8.75 -2.07
CA PHE A 172 -15.17 -10.20 -2.15
C PHE A 172 -13.89 -10.63 -1.42
N ARG A 173 -12.77 -9.92 -1.64
CA ARG A 173 -11.50 -10.16 -0.93
C ARG A 173 -11.68 -10.00 0.57
N ASN A 174 -12.26 -8.88 0.99
CA ASN A 174 -12.53 -8.58 2.40
C ASN A 174 -13.47 -9.62 3.04
N LEU A 175 -14.46 -10.13 2.29
CA LEU A 175 -15.36 -11.18 2.75
C LEU A 175 -14.59 -12.49 3.00
N ASN A 176 -13.69 -12.90 2.10
CA ASN A 176 -12.87 -14.10 2.30
C ASN A 176 -11.96 -13.96 3.53
N ILE A 177 -11.35 -12.79 3.74
CA ILE A 177 -10.56 -12.47 4.93
C ILE A 177 -11.44 -12.52 6.20
N LEU A 178 -12.64 -11.93 6.15
CA LEU A 178 -13.60 -11.92 7.26
C LEU A 178 -14.03 -13.34 7.65
N LEU A 179 -14.22 -14.22 6.66
CA LEU A 179 -14.57 -15.62 6.81
C LEU A 179 -13.39 -16.53 7.21
N ASN A 180 -12.19 -15.97 7.43
CA ASN A 180 -10.95 -16.68 7.74
C ASN A 180 -10.42 -17.59 6.60
N TYR A 181 -10.83 -17.38 5.35
CA TYR A 181 -10.18 -18.06 4.20
C TYR A 181 -8.86 -17.42 3.78
N GLY A 182 -8.57 -16.21 4.27
CA GLY A 182 -7.38 -15.45 3.89
C GLY A 182 -7.64 -14.57 2.66
N ASP A 183 -6.56 -14.03 2.11
CA ASP A 183 -6.61 -13.12 0.97
C ASP A 183 -6.50 -13.89 -0.35
N VAL A 184 -7.56 -13.84 -1.16
CA VAL A 184 -7.65 -14.61 -2.42
C VAL A 184 -6.56 -14.26 -3.43
N ASP A 185 -5.99 -13.05 -3.37
CA ASP A 185 -4.88 -12.64 -4.25
C ASP A 185 -3.57 -13.41 -3.93
N LYS A 186 -3.46 -14.02 -2.74
CA LYS A 186 -2.30 -14.83 -2.34
C LYS A 186 -2.37 -16.29 -2.80
N TYR A 187 -3.53 -16.75 -3.30
CA TYR A 187 -3.72 -18.12 -3.77
C TYR A 187 -3.72 -18.17 -5.29
N GLU A 188 -2.66 -18.73 -5.87
CA GLU A 188 -2.39 -18.70 -7.31
C GLU A 188 -3.55 -19.23 -8.17
N ALA A 189 -4.18 -20.35 -7.77
CA ALA A 189 -5.28 -20.94 -8.53
C ALA A 189 -6.53 -20.04 -8.57
N ASP A 190 -6.88 -19.42 -7.44
CA ASP A 190 -8.06 -18.56 -7.31
C ASP A 190 -7.83 -17.21 -8.02
N TYR A 191 -6.64 -16.64 -7.84
CA TYR A 191 -6.21 -15.45 -8.58
C TYR A 191 -6.26 -15.68 -10.10
N ASN A 192 -5.71 -16.80 -10.58
CA ASN A 192 -5.69 -17.14 -12.01
C ASN A 192 -7.10 -17.36 -12.57
N TYR A 193 -8.05 -17.83 -11.76
CA TYR A 193 -9.45 -17.95 -12.17
C TYR A 193 -10.06 -16.59 -12.50
N PHE A 194 -9.90 -15.58 -11.64
CA PHE A 194 -10.39 -14.23 -11.92
C PHE A 194 -9.70 -13.59 -13.12
N LEU A 195 -8.37 -13.72 -13.19
CA LEU A 195 -7.57 -13.23 -14.30
C LEU A 195 -8.08 -13.80 -15.64
N GLN A 196 -8.31 -15.10 -15.70
CA GLN A 196 -8.78 -15.78 -16.91
C GLN A 196 -10.20 -15.34 -17.29
N ASN A 197 -11.11 -15.14 -16.33
CA ASN A 197 -12.47 -14.69 -16.60
C ASN A 197 -12.50 -13.28 -17.20
N PHE A 198 -11.79 -12.33 -16.60
CA PHE A 198 -11.66 -10.98 -17.14
C PHE A 198 -11.05 -11.00 -18.55
N ALA A 199 -9.96 -11.74 -18.75
CA ALA A 199 -9.34 -11.87 -20.07
C ALA A 199 -10.32 -12.48 -21.10
N THR A 200 -11.10 -13.50 -20.71
CA THR A 200 -12.07 -14.14 -21.61
C THR A 200 -13.19 -13.19 -22.02
N VAL A 201 -13.72 -12.40 -21.08
CA VAL A 201 -14.74 -11.40 -21.38
C VAL A 201 -14.19 -10.31 -22.29
N LEU A 202 -12.99 -9.80 -21.99
CA LEU A 202 -12.33 -8.78 -22.80
C LEU A 202 -12.10 -9.26 -24.23
N ARG A 203 -11.62 -10.49 -24.47
CA ARG A 203 -11.40 -11.00 -25.84
C ARG A 203 -12.65 -11.00 -26.73
N ASN A 204 -13.83 -11.10 -26.13
CA ASN A 204 -15.08 -11.29 -26.85
C ASN A 204 -15.95 -10.03 -26.92
N GLU A 205 -15.65 -9.01 -26.12
CA GLU A 205 -16.45 -7.79 -26.05
C GLU A 205 -16.04 -6.78 -27.13
N LYS A 206 -17.03 -6.15 -27.76
CA LYS A 206 -16.84 -5.19 -28.86
C LYS A 206 -17.66 -3.91 -28.69
N ASP A 207 -18.55 -3.87 -27.70
CA ASP A 207 -19.35 -2.71 -27.37
C ASP A 207 -18.57 -1.77 -26.44
N ALA A 208 -18.49 -0.49 -26.79
CA ALA A 208 -17.68 0.50 -26.08
C ALA A 208 -18.14 0.70 -24.63
N ASP A 209 -19.45 0.85 -24.44
CA ASP A 209 -20.10 1.05 -23.14
C ASP A 209 -19.81 -0.10 -22.16
N ARG A 210 -19.78 -1.33 -22.69
CA ARG A 210 -19.45 -2.54 -21.94
C ARG A 210 -17.97 -2.67 -21.67
N LEU A 211 -17.11 -2.42 -22.66
CA LEU A 211 -15.65 -2.41 -22.49
C LEU A 211 -15.24 -1.43 -21.38
N LYS A 212 -15.78 -0.20 -21.44
CA LYS A 212 -15.56 0.83 -20.41
C LYS A 212 -15.90 0.30 -19.03
N PHE A 213 -17.11 -0.22 -18.86
CA PHE A 213 -17.57 -0.81 -17.61
C PHE A 213 -16.63 -1.92 -17.11
N ILE A 214 -16.22 -2.83 -17.99
CA ILE A 214 -15.33 -3.94 -17.60
C ILE A 214 -14.01 -3.38 -17.09
N TYR A 215 -13.31 -2.54 -17.88
CA TYR A 215 -12.00 -1.98 -17.53
C TYR A 215 -12.06 -1.20 -16.21
N GLU A 216 -13.03 -0.31 -16.02
CA GLU A 216 -13.19 0.47 -14.79
C GLU A 216 -13.37 -0.40 -13.54
N ASN A 217 -13.92 -1.60 -13.69
CA ASN A 217 -14.18 -2.54 -12.60
C ASN A 217 -13.14 -3.65 -12.43
N ILE A 218 -12.11 -3.73 -13.30
CA ILE A 218 -10.99 -4.66 -13.09
C ILE A 218 -10.14 -4.17 -11.91
N PRO A 219 -9.83 -5.05 -10.94
CA PRO A 219 -8.92 -4.75 -9.84
C PRO A 219 -7.50 -4.46 -10.34
N GLU A 220 -6.78 -3.55 -9.68
CA GLU A 220 -5.41 -3.19 -10.07
C GLU A 220 -4.49 -4.42 -10.09
N SER A 221 -4.58 -5.27 -9.06
CA SER A 221 -3.80 -6.52 -8.95
C SER A 221 -4.04 -7.50 -10.10
N ILE A 222 -5.18 -7.42 -10.79
CA ILE A 222 -5.51 -8.27 -11.95
C ILE A 222 -5.04 -7.61 -13.26
N ILE A 223 -5.19 -6.29 -13.38
CA ILE A 223 -4.75 -5.52 -14.55
C ILE A 223 -3.28 -5.80 -14.88
N GLU A 224 -2.44 -5.85 -13.85
CA GLU A 224 -1.00 -6.09 -13.97
C GLU A 224 -0.64 -7.41 -14.65
N LYS A 225 -1.50 -8.43 -14.66
CA LYS A 225 -1.19 -9.73 -15.30
C LYS A 225 -2.08 -10.05 -16.49
N LEU A 226 -2.96 -9.14 -16.90
CA LEU A 226 -3.91 -9.39 -18.01
C LEU A 226 -3.20 -9.68 -19.33
N SER A 227 -2.03 -9.10 -19.55
CA SER A 227 -1.21 -9.28 -20.74
C SER A 227 -0.52 -10.64 -20.82
N ASP A 228 -0.50 -11.44 -19.75
CA ASP A 228 -0.13 -12.86 -19.82
C ASP A 228 -1.22 -13.68 -20.55
N LYS A 229 -2.43 -13.13 -20.65
CA LYS A 229 -3.59 -13.77 -21.28
C LYS A 229 -4.09 -13.01 -22.52
N LEU A 230 -3.89 -11.71 -22.63
CA LEU A 230 -4.41 -10.88 -23.72
C LEU A 230 -3.31 -10.46 -24.69
N ASP A 231 -3.53 -10.70 -25.98
CA ASP A 231 -2.67 -10.23 -27.04
C ASP A 231 -2.78 -8.71 -27.22
N ASN A 232 -1.68 -8.06 -27.60
CA ASN A 232 -1.65 -6.62 -27.85
C ASN A 232 -2.68 -6.15 -28.89
N GLU A 233 -2.97 -6.99 -29.90
CA GLU A 233 -3.97 -6.67 -30.93
C GLU A 233 -5.36 -6.44 -30.35
N VAL A 234 -5.75 -7.25 -29.35
CA VAL A 234 -7.03 -7.10 -28.64
C VAL A 234 -7.06 -5.75 -27.90
N LEU A 235 -5.97 -5.42 -27.22
CA LEU A 235 -5.84 -4.16 -26.47
C LEU A 235 -5.87 -2.93 -27.39
N PHE A 236 -5.18 -2.98 -28.54
CA PHE A 236 -5.21 -1.92 -29.53
C PHE A 236 -6.62 -1.73 -30.12
N ASN A 237 -7.32 -2.83 -30.41
CA ASN A 237 -8.70 -2.78 -30.87
C ASN A 237 -9.64 -2.15 -29.81
N HIS A 238 -9.45 -2.45 -28.52
CA HIS A 238 -10.25 -1.83 -27.46
C HIS A 238 -10.00 -0.32 -27.32
N LEU A 239 -8.73 0.12 -27.43
CA LEU A 239 -8.41 1.56 -27.48
C LEU A 239 -9.11 2.25 -28.64
N GLU A 240 -9.15 1.60 -29.80
CA GLU A 240 -9.84 2.12 -30.97
C GLU A 240 -11.37 2.18 -30.79
N ILE A 241 -11.98 1.16 -30.18
CA ILE A 241 -13.42 1.13 -29.89
C ILE A 241 -13.80 2.25 -28.93
N LEU A 242 -13.09 2.37 -27.80
CA LEU A 242 -13.39 3.39 -26.77
C LEU A 242 -13.16 4.80 -27.31
N SER A 243 -12.05 5.04 -27.99
CA SER A 243 -11.80 6.36 -28.60
C SER A 243 -12.84 6.69 -29.67
N LYS A 244 -13.29 5.72 -30.48
CA LYS A 244 -14.37 5.93 -31.46
C LYS A 244 -15.70 6.32 -30.85
N ASP A 245 -16.04 5.76 -29.70
CA ASP A 245 -17.31 6.03 -29.03
C ASP A 245 -17.34 7.43 -28.42
N ASP A 246 -16.22 7.90 -27.88
CA ASP A 246 -16.09 9.25 -27.31
C ASP A 246 -16.20 10.36 -28.40
N ASP A 247 -15.91 10.08 -29.68
CA ASP A 247 -16.18 11.04 -30.78
C ASP A 247 -17.67 11.31 -31.00
N SER A 248 -18.53 10.37 -30.60
CA SER A 248 -19.96 10.41 -30.93
C SER A 248 -20.78 11.33 -30.02
N ASP A 249 -20.26 11.64 -28.83
CA ASP A 249 -20.96 12.40 -27.79
C ASP A 249 -19.98 13.08 -26.82
N LEU A 250 -20.11 14.40 -26.67
CA LEU A 250 -19.27 15.24 -25.80
C LEU A 250 -19.38 14.86 -24.31
N PHE A 251 -20.41 14.11 -23.90
CA PHE A 251 -20.62 13.67 -22.52
C PHE A 251 -20.11 12.26 -22.24
N LYS A 252 -19.54 11.57 -23.23
CA LYS A 252 -18.89 10.27 -23.04
C LYS A 252 -17.42 10.46 -22.71
N ASP A 253 -17.02 9.97 -21.54
CA ASP A 253 -15.62 9.99 -21.07
C ASP A 253 -15.12 8.58 -20.78
N SER A 254 -14.32 7.99 -21.66
CA SER A 254 -13.72 6.67 -21.46
C SER A 254 -12.30 6.73 -20.87
N SER A 255 -11.86 7.89 -20.36
CA SER A 255 -10.47 8.15 -19.96
C SER A 255 -9.92 7.14 -18.96
N ALA A 256 -10.68 6.83 -17.89
CA ALA A 256 -10.25 5.88 -16.87
C ALA A 256 -10.01 4.46 -17.43
N ALA A 257 -10.89 4.01 -18.34
CA ALA A 257 -10.75 2.72 -19.02
C ALA A 257 -9.54 2.71 -19.97
N VAL A 258 -9.35 3.78 -20.74
CA VAL A 258 -8.20 3.95 -21.64
C VAL A 258 -6.88 3.88 -20.87
N ILE A 259 -6.75 4.60 -19.75
CA ILE A 259 -5.55 4.56 -18.91
C ILE A 259 -5.31 3.14 -18.36
N LYS A 260 -6.36 2.43 -17.93
CA LYS A 260 -6.25 1.03 -17.48
C LYS A 260 -5.77 0.07 -18.59
N ILE A 261 -6.16 0.30 -19.85
CA ILE A 261 -5.63 -0.47 -20.97
C ILE A 261 -4.13 -0.24 -21.13
N PHE A 262 -3.68 1.02 -21.04
CA PHE A 262 -2.25 1.33 -21.11
C PHE A 262 -1.44 0.64 -20.00
N LYS A 263 -2.00 0.53 -18.79
CA LYS A 263 -1.41 -0.22 -17.67
C LYS A 263 -1.29 -1.73 -17.92
N THR A 264 -2.08 -2.28 -18.85
CA THR A 264 -2.05 -3.71 -19.17
C THR A 264 -0.83 -4.07 -20.02
N PHE A 265 -0.28 -3.15 -20.82
CA PHE A 265 0.83 -3.49 -21.71
C PHE A 265 2.16 -3.68 -20.96
N ILE A 266 2.82 -4.83 -21.18
CA ILE A 266 4.12 -5.16 -20.57
C ILE A 266 5.30 -4.60 -21.35
N ARG A 267 5.15 -4.54 -22.69
CA ARG A 267 6.27 -4.29 -23.60
C ARG A 267 6.05 -2.96 -24.34
N PRO A 268 6.92 -1.96 -24.18
CA PRO A 268 6.75 -0.64 -24.78
C PRO A 268 6.90 -0.66 -26.31
N VAL A 269 7.79 -1.52 -26.83
CA VAL A 269 8.16 -1.53 -28.26
C VAL A 269 6.99 -1.81 -29.20
N PRO A 270 6.18 -2.88 -29.03
CA PRO A 270 5.02 -3.10 -29.89
C PRO A 270 4.03 -1.93 -29.94
N ILE A 271 3.87 -1.23 -28.83
CA ILE A 271 2.94 -0.10 -28.69
C ILE A 271 3.44 1.10 -29.47
N LEU A 272 4.74 1.40 -29.34
CA LEU A 272 5.38 2.48 -30.11
C LEU A 272 5.32 2.20 -31.60
N ASN A 273 5.62 0.98 -32.03
CA ASN A 273 5.53 0.61 -33.45
C ASN A 273 4.11 0.81 -33.97
N TYR A 274 3.11 0.33 -33.21
CA TYR A 274 1.71 0.51 -33.56
C TYR A 274 1.33 1.99 -33.72
N PHE A 275 1.66 2.85 -32.75
CA PHE A 275 1.32 4.28 -32.84
C PHE A 275 2.21 5.10 -33.79
N ARG A 276 3.40 4.59 -34.16
CA ARG A 276 4.20 5.16 -35.25
C ARG A 276 3.58 4.88 -36.62
N GLU A 277 3.00 3.70 -36.78
CA GLU A 277 2.28 3.33 -38.00
C GLU A 277 0.86 3.94 -38.05
N ASN A 278 0.28 4.25 -36.89
CA ASN A 278 -1.09 4.74 -36.73
C ASN A 278 -1.14 6.01 -35.82
N PRO A 279 -0.49 7.12 -36.20
CA PRO A 279 -0.46 8.35 -35.39
C PRO A 279 -1.83 8.97 -35.19
N ASP A 280 -2.73 8.82 -36.16
CA ASP A 280 -4.12 9.28 -36.08
C ASP A 280 -4.85 8.70 -34.86
N LYS A 281 -4.60 7.41 -34.56
CA LYS A 281 -5.22 6.72 -33.43
C LYS A 281 -4.70 7.27 -32.10
N LEU A 282 -3.41 7.54 -32.00
CA LEU A 282 -2.82 8.13 -30.79
C LEU A 282 -3.36 9.55 -30.55
N ASN A 283 -3.47 10.36 -31.61
CA ASN A 283 -4.00 11.71 -31.54
C ASN A 283 -5.46 11.72 -31.12
N ARG A 284 -6.28 10.84 -31.70
CA ARG A 284 -7.68 10.69 -31.32
C ARG A 284 -7.82 10.36 -29.83
N ILE A 285 -7.07 9.36 -29.35
CA ILE A 285 -7.06 9.02 -27.92
C ILE A 285 -6.69 10.25 -27.10
N TYR A 286 -5.60 10.95 -27.46
CA TYR A 286 -5.13 12.13 -26.75
C TYR A 286 -6.20 13.24 -26.64
N TYR A 287 -6.91 13.56 -27.73
CA TYR A 287 -7.92 14.62 -27.70
C TYR A 287 -9.20 14.22 -26.96
N ASN A 288 -9.57 12.94 -27.00
CA ASN A 288 -10.76 12.42 -26.31
C ASN A 288 -10.54 12.24 -24.81
N LEU A 289 -9.29 12.22 -24.33
CA LEU A 289 -9.02 12.22 -22.90
C LEU A 289 -9.50 13.52 -22.26
N ASP A 290 -10.38 13.37 -21.29
CA ASP A 290 -11.05 14.45 -20.58
C ASP A 290 -10.05 15.19 -19.66
N LYS A 291 -10.35 16.45 -19.33
CA LYS A 291 -9.32 17.40 -18.88
C LYS A 291 -8.59 16.99 -17.61
N ASN A 292 -9.23 16.29 -16.66
CA ASN A 292 -8.76 16.10 -15.29
C ASN A 292 -9.20 14.75 -14.69
N GLY A 293 -8.28 14.02 -14.03
CA GLY A 293 -8.57 12.90 -13.13
C GLY A 293 -8.22 13.25 -11.67
N GLU A 294 -8.90 12.65 -10.69
CA GLU A 294 -8.66 12.87 -9.26
C GLU A 294 -7.87 11.69 -8.67
N TYR A 295 -6.68 11.98 -8.13
CA TYR A 295 -5.76 10.99 -7.56
C TYR A 295 -5.09 11.57 -6.30
N ASP A 296 -5.30 10.93 -5.15
CA ASP A 296 -4.81 11.37 -3.81
C ASP A 296 -5.17 12.84 -3.45
N GLY A 297 -6.39 13.26 -3.81
CA GLY A 297 -6.88 14.62 -3.56
C GLY A 297 -6.24 15.70 -4.44
N LYS A 298 -5.45 15.33 -5.47
CA LYS A 298 -4.89 16.23 -6.47
C LYS A 298 -5.43 15.92 -7.86
N VAL A 299 -5.60 16.97 -8.65
CA VAL A 299 -6.15 16.89 -10.01
C VAL A 299 -5.01 16.88 -11.02
N ILE A 300 -4.87 15.80 -11.80
CA ILE A 300 -3.87 15.66 -12.87
C ILE A 300 -4.58 15.39 -14.18
N SER A 301 -4.12 15.99 -15.28
CA SER A 301 -4.73 15.80 -16.59
C SER A 301 -4.47 14.41 -17.17
N ASN A 302 -5.52 13.73 -17.65
CA ASN A 302 -5.40 12.41 -18.30
C ASN A 302 -4.51 12.48 -19.56
N ARG A 303 -4.52 13.61 -20.28
CA ARG A 303 -3.62 13.88 -21.41
C ARG A 303 -2.15 13.85 -21.00
N MET A 304 -1.85 14.39 -19.81
CA MET A 304 -0.50 14.36 -19.25
C MET A 304 -0.09 12.95 -18.82
N ILE A 305 -1.03 12.17 -18.24
CA ILE A 305 -0.79 10.75 -17.92
C ILE A 305 -0.41 9.98 -19.20
N LEU A 306 -1.18 10.12 -20.28
CA LEU A 306 -0.86 9.49 -21.57
C LEU A 306 0.50 9.95 -22.12
N ALA A 307 0.77 11.26 -22.07
CA ALA A 307 2.06 11.81 -22.51
C ALA A 307 3.24 11.24 -21.73
N ASN A 308 3.11 11.06 -20.41
CA ASN A 308 4.13 10.42 -19.57
C ASN A 308 4.35 8.96 -19.96
N ILE A 309 3.29 8.20 -20.21
CA ILE A 309 3.39 6.81 -20.69
C ILE A 309 4.14 6.76 -22.03
N MET A 310 3.81 7.65 -22.98
CA MET A 310 4.50 7.72 -24.27
C MET A 310 5.96 8.16 -24.15
N LEU A 311 6.27 9.09 -23.23
CA LEU A 311 7.64 9.50 -22.91
C LEU A 311 8.48 8.31 -22.46
N VAL A 312 7.96 7.53 -21.50
CA VAL A 312 8.63 6.33 -21.00
C VAL A 312 8.85 5.34 -22.12
N PHE A 313 7.78 5.00 -22.86
CA PHE A 313 7.90 4.03 -23.94
C PHE A 313 8.95 4.47 -24.95
N SER A 314 8.94 5.75 -25.33
CA SER A 314 9.89 6.34 -26.30
C SER A 314 11.36 6.30 -25.85
N MET A 315 11.64 6.20 -24.54
CA MET A 315 13.00 6.02 -24.02
C MET A 315 13.52 4.58 -24.14
N PHE A 316 12.64 3.58 -24.18
CA PHE A 316 13.03 2.18 -24.44
C PHE A 316 13.32 1.88 -25.91
N ALA A 317 12.82 2.72 -26.81
CA ALA A 317 13.26 2.72 -28.20
C ALA A 317 14.63 3.41 -28.25
N LYS A 318 15.70 2.69 -28.58
CA LYS A 318 16.97 3.34 -28.91
C LYS A 318 16.73 4.13 -30.19
N ASN A 319 16.46 5.43 -30.07
CA ASN A 319 16.25 6.38 -31.17
C ASN A 319 17.56 6.58 -31.97
N ALA A 320 18.18 5.49 -32.43
CA ALA A 320 19.53 5.42 -32.96
C ALA A 320 19.67 6.09 -34.33
N LYS A 321 18.56 6.28 -35.05
CA LYS A 321 18.47 7.09 -36.26
C LYS A 321 17.75 8.41 -35.94
N GLN A 322 18.50 9.33 -35.34
CA GLN A 322 18.01 10.68 -35.04
C GLN A 322 17.89 11.49 -36.35
N LYS A 323 16.81 12.26 -36.52
CA LYS A 323 16.78 13.33 -37.53
C LYS A 323 17.99 14.25 -37.28
N LYS A 324 18.78 14.55 -38.31
CA LYS A 324 20.00 15.40 -38.19
C LYS A 324 19.78 16.75 -37.51
N ASN A 325 18.56 17.29 -37.53
CA ASN A 325 18.19 18.59 -36.96
C ASN A 325 16.95 18.44 -36.05
N ILE A 326 17.14 17.92 -34.83
CA ILE A 326 16.07 17.87 -33.82
C ILE A 326 15.76 19.30 -33.35
N LYS A 327 14.48 19.69 -33.33
CA LYS A 327 14.05 21.01 -32.86
C LYS A 327 14.11 21.09 -31.34
N THR A 328 14.57 22.23 -30.83
CA THR A 328 14.49 22.61 -29.42
C THR A 328 13.43 23.69 -29.23
N PHE A 329 12.55 23.50 -28.24
CA PHE A 329 11.58 24.48 -27.79
C PHE A 329 11.98 25.01 -26.40
N THR A 330 11.89 26.31 -26.19
CA THR A 330 12.21 26.95 -24.91
C THR A 330 10.92 27.25 -24.15
N ILE A 331 10.91 27.01 -22.84
CA ILE A 331 9.80 27.33 -21.95
C ILE A 331 10.31 28.05 -20.68
N GLY A 332 9.47 28.91 -20.10
CA GLY A 332 9.84 29.71 -18.93
C GLY A 332 10.23 31.15 -19.29
N LYS A 333 10.19 32.06 -18.31
CA LYS A 333 10.53 33.49 -18.49
C LYS A 333 9.84 34.14 -19.71
N GLY A 334 8.54 33.89 -19.85
CA GLY A 334 7.73 34.40 -20.96
C GLY A 334 7.78 33.54 -22.24
N TYR A 335 8.70 32.59 -22.37
CA TYR A 335 8.68 31.64 -23.49
C TYR A 335 7.61 30.56 -23.26
N LYS A 336 6.77 30.33 -24.28
CA LYS A 336 5.73 29.30 -24.31
C LYS A 336 5.65 28.64 -25.69
N VAL A 337 4.92 27.54 -25.77
CA VAL A 337 4.67 26.85 -27.03
C VAL A 337 3.21 26.97 -27.39
N ASN A 338 2.95 27.45 -28.60
CA ASN A 338 1.63 27.37 -29.20
C ASN A 338 1.46 26.02 -29.87
N SER A 339 0.38 25.35 -29.52
CA SER A 339 -0.03 24.09 -30.13
C SER A 339 -1.47 24.12 -30.65
N ASN A 340 -2.05 25.33 -30.74
CA ASN A 340 -3.41 25.57 -31.20
C ASN A 340 -3.39 25.96 -32.68
N ILE A 341 -3.83 25.04 -33.54
CA ILE A 341 -4.45 25.41 -34.81
C ILE A 341 -5.94 25.22 -34.58
N LEU A 342 -6.73 26.30 -34.75
CA LEU A 342 -8.19 26.31 -34.91
C LEU A 342 -8.87 25.03 -34.39
N GLU A 343 -9.13 25.00 -33.08
CA GLU A 343 -9.95 24.01 -32.37
C GLU A 343 -11.42 24.07 -32.84
N GLY A 344 -11.65 23.98 -34.15
CA GLY A 344 -12.94 23.68 -34.74
C GLY A 344 -13.23 22.20 -34.57
N GLY A 345 -13.52 21.82 -33.32
CA GLY A 345 -14.25 20.64 -32.85
C GLY A 345 -14.07 19.31 -33.59
N VAL A 346 -13.51 18.31 -32.88
CA VAL A 346 -14.11 16.96 -32.65
C VAL A 346 -14.48 16.09 -33.88
N PHE A 347 -14.37 16.56 -35.12
CA PHE A 347 -14.79 15.81 -36.31
C PHE A 347 -13.77 15.95 -37.41
N GLN A 348 -12.57 15.39 -37.19
CA GLN A 348 -11.69 15.15 -38.32
C GLN A 348 -12.28 14.01 -39.16
N GLN A 349 -12.83 14.33 -40.33
CA GLN A 349 -13.32 13.33 -41.28
C GLN A 349 -12.14 12.52 -41.83
N ASP A 350 -12.39 11.32 -42.35
CA ASP A 350 -11.37 10.55 -43.06
C ASP A 350 -10.80 11.40 -44.23
N GLY A 351 -9.53 11.83 -44.11
CA GLY A 351 -8.85 12.64 -45.12
C GLY A 351 -8.29 13.99 -44.64
N ASP A 352 -8.47 14.38 -43.37
CA ASP A 352 -7.96 15.66 -42.86
C ASP A 352 -6.43 15.75 -42.77
N LYS A 353 -5.90 16.89 -43.23
CA LYS A 353 -4.48 17.11 -43.50
C LYS A 353 -3.55 17.09 -42.27
N TYR A 354 -4.11 17.18 -41.06
CA TYR A 354 -3.38 17.35 -39.80
C TYR A 354 -3.77 16.33 -38.72
N ARG A 355 -4.46 15.24 -39.10
CA ARG A 355 -4.89 14.18 -38.17
C ARG A 355 -3.74 13.41 -37.54
N ASP A 356 -2.62 13.33 -38.25
CA ASP A 356 -1.48 12.48 -37.92
C ASP A 356 -0.38 13.23 -37.16
N THR A 357 -0.56 14.53 -36.89
CA THR A 357 0.52 15.39 -36.39
C THR A 357 0.06 16.41 -35.36
N PHE A 358 0.99 16.89 -34.53
CA PHE A 358 0.80 18.05 -33.67
C PHE A 358 1.50 19.27 -34.25
N PHE A 359 0.78 20.39 -34.33
CA PHE A 359 1.41 21.67 -34.58
C PHE A 359 2.12 22.14 -33.32
N LEU A 360 3.38 22.55 -33.46
CA LEU A 360 4.16 23.14 -32.38
C LEU A 360 4.89 24.37 -32.92
N GLN A 361 4.70 25.50 -32.26
CA GLN A 361 5.26 26.80 -32.62
C GLN A 361 5.83 27.48 -31.37
N GLN A 362 7.03 28.04 -31.49
CA GLN A 362 7.64 28.79 -30.39
C GLN A 362 7.03 30.19 -30.30
N GLN A 363 6.59 30.58 -29.10
CA GLN A 363 6.08 31.91 -28.79
C GLN A 363 6.80 32.53 -27.60
N LYS A 364 6.65 33.86 -27.47
CA LYS A 364 7.08 34.62 -26.29
C LYS A 364 6.02 35.64 -25.89
N GLU A 365 5.68 35.66 -24.61
CA GLU A 365 4.83 36.68 -23.97
C GLU A 365 5.70 37.78 -23.36
N GLU A 366 5.37 39.02 -23.71
CA GLU A 366 6.02 40.22 -23.18
C GLU A 366 4.96 41.20 -22.67
N ILE A 367 5.25 41.87 -21.55
CA ILE A 367 4.38 42.90 -21.00
C ILE A 367 4.78 44.23 -21.65
N GLU A 368 3.90 44.79 -22.46
CA GLU A 368 4.08 46.12 -23.03
C GLU A 368 3.24 47.15 -22.26
N THR A 369 3.90 48.22 -21.80
CA THR A 369 3.25 49.37 -21.16
C THR A 369 2.89 50.42 -22.22
N HIS A 370 1.63 50.83 -22.27
CA HIS A 370 1.15 51.87 -23.19
C HIS A 370 0.52 53.04 -22.43
N ASN A 371 0.74 54.24 -22.95
CA ASN A 371 0.08 55.44 -22.47
C ASN A 371 -1.31 55.55 -23.10
N ILE A 372 -2.35 55.51 -22.26
CA ILE A 372 -3.72 55.74 -22.70
C ILE A 372 -3.90 57.26 -22.89
N GLN A 373 -3.93 57.74 -24.13
CA GLN A 373 -4.39 59.11 -24.43
C GLN A 373 -5.91 59.09 -24.56
N SER A 374 -6.63 59.69 -23.60
CA SER A 374 -8.08 59.87 -23.70
C SER A 374 -8.44 61.07 -24.59
N SER A 375 -9.38 60.89 -25.52
CA SER A 375 -10.07 62.01 -26.16
C SER A 375 -10.92 62.77 -25.12
N GLN A 376 -10.75 64.08 -25.08
CA GLN A 376 -11.56 65.12 -24.41
C GLN A 376 -12.79 64.66 -23.60
N THR A 377 -12.61 64.39 -22.30
CA THR A 377 -13.29 65.03 -21.15
C THR A 377 -12.98 64.22 -19.88
N MET A 378 -12.48 64.92 -18.85
CA MET A 378 -11.97 64.40 -17.57
C MET A 378 -10.58 63.72 -17.62
N GLY A 379 -9.60 64.41 -17.02
CA GLY A 379 -8.22 63.96 -16.95
C GLY A 379 -8.02 62.85 -15.91
N THR A 380 -7.57 61.71 -16.39
CA THR A 380 -6.61 60.83 -15.70
C THR A 380 -5.81 60.11 -16.78
N SER A 381 -4.51 60.39 -16.88
CA SER A 381 -3.58 59.59 -17.68
C SER A 381 -3.20 58.34 -16.87
N GLY A 382 -3.58 57.17 -17.35
CA GLY A 382 -3.18 55.88 -16.75
C GLY A 382 -2.27 55.10 -17.69
N GLU A 383 -1.23 54.47 -17.14
CA GLU A 383 -0.46 53.43 -17.81
C GLU A 383 -1.28 52.14 -17.83
N GLY A 384 -1.55 51.62 -19.03
CA GLY A 384 -2.13 50.29 -19.21
C GLY A 384 -1.04 49.30 -19.60
N THR A 385 -0.99 48.14 -18.94
CA THR A 385 -0.14 47.01 -19.36
C THR A 385 -0.96 46.04 -20.21
N ARG A 386 -0.41 45.60 -21.35
CA ARG A 386 -0.98 44.50 -22.15
C ARG A 386 0.05 43.39 -22.31
N ILE A 387 -0.41 42.14 -22.32
CA ILE A 387 0.44 41.01 -22.68
C ILE A 387 0.42 40.89 -24.20
N VAL A 388 1.58 41.00 -24.83
CA VAL A 388 1.77 40.74 -26.26
C VAL A 388 2.40 39.38 -26.42
N THR A 389 1.78 38.52 -27.24
CA THR A 389 2.36 37.25 -27.65
C THR A 389 2.99 37.43 -29.03
N THR A 390 4.28 37.11 -29.15
CA THR A 390 5.04 37.16 -30.40
C THR A 390 5.40 35.75 -30.84
N ASP A 391 5.10 35.42 -32.09
CA ASP A 391 5.53 34.19 -32.75
C ASP A 391 7.03 34.30 -33.07
N LEU A 392 7.83 33.35 -32.57
CA LEU A 392 9.27 33.32 -32.79
C LEU A 392 9.68 32.42 -33.97
N ASP A 393 8.76 31.58 -34.44
CA ASP A 393 8.89 30.82 -35.68
C ASP A 393 7.52 30.59 -36.34
N ASP A 394 7.52 30.11 -37.58
CA ASP A 394 6.29 29.80 -38.36
C ASP A 394 5.55 28.55 -37.85
N GLY A 395 6.14 27.83 -36.88
CA GLY A 395 5.68 26.53 -36.41
C GLY A 395 5.86 25.39 -37.41
N ALA A 396 5.74 24.16 -36.94
CA ALA A 396 5.82 22.96 -37.77
C ALA A 396 4.91 21.83 -37.26
N GLN A 397 4.62 20.89 -38.14
CA GLN A 397 3.88 19.67 -37.81
C GLN A 397 4.85 18.57 -37.41
N TYR A 398 4.59 17.94 -36.26
CA TYR A 398 5.40 16.88 -35.68
C TYR A 398 4.59 15.59 -35.56
N HIS A 399 5.21 14.45 -35.84
CA HIS A 399 4.61 13.19 -35.46
C HIS A 399 4.48 13.12 -33.92
N PRO A 400 3.44 12.53 -33.32
CA PRO A 400 3.24 12.52 -31.86
C PRO A 400 4.42 11.93 -31.07
N LEU A 401 5.08 10.93 -31.68
CA LEU A 401 6.26 10.25 -31.16
C LEU A 401 7.58 10.79 -31.74
N ASP A 402 7.57 11.91 -32.50
CA ASP A 402 8.81 12.59 -32.89
C ASP A 402 9.48 13.10 -31.61
N MET A 403 10.74 12.73 -31.40
CA MET A 403 11.50 13.22 -30.27
C MET A 403 12.00 14.65 -30.52
N ILE A 404 11.86 15.50 -29.51
CA ILE A 404 12.24 16.91 -29.50
C ILE A 404 12.94 17.27 -28.19
N TYR A 405 13.64 18.40 -28.18
CA TYR A 405 14.18 18.95 -26.93
C TYR A 405 13.27 20.03 -26.37
N ILE A 406 13.03 19.99 -25.06
CA ILE A 406 12.45 21.09 -24.29
C ILE A 406 13.57 21.68 -23.45
N LYS A 407 13.82 22.98 -23.58
CA LYS A 407 14.74 23.76 -22.77
C LYS A 407 13.93 24.59 -21.76
N ASP A 408 13.96 24.19 -20.50
CA ASP A 408 13.35 24.94 -19.40
C ASP A 408 14.35 25.97 -18.84
N ILE A 409 13.94 27.23 -18.87
CA ILE A 409 14.70 28.37 -18.34
C ILE A 409 14.00 29.04 -17.14
N SER A 410 12.97 28.41 -16.58
CA SER A 410 12.20 28.92 -15.44
C SER A 410 13.02 28.94 -14.14
N GLY A 411 13.98 28.02 -13.99
CA GLY A 411 14.89 27.95 -12.85
C GLY A 411 16.15 28.82 -12.96
N GLU A 412 17.02 28.70 -11.96
CA GLU A 412 18.35 29.33 -11.96
C GLU A 412 19.30 28.72 -12.99
N LYS A 413 19.13 27.42 -13.28
CA LYS A 413 19.87 26.68 -14.31
C LYS A 413 18.95 26.32 -15.45
N GLU A 414 19.50 26.39 -16.66
CA GLU A 414 18.82 25.89 -17.85
C GLU A 414 18.88 24.35 -17.86
N VAL A 415 17.75 23.69 -18.04
CA VAL A 415 17.65 22.23 -18.09
C VAL A 415 17.03 21.82 -19.42
N SER A 416 17.57 20.78 -20.06
CA SER A 416 17.06 20.27 -21.33
C SER A 416 16.52 18.85 -21.16
N TYR A 417 15.31 18.61 -21.65
CA TYR A 417 14.61 17.33 -21.61
C TYR A 417 14.42 16.81 -23.03
N PHE A 418 14.60 15.50 -23.20
CA PHE A 418 14.38 14.83 -24.48
C PHE A 418 13.07 14.04 -24.41
N VAL A 419 12.05 14.52 -25.11
CA VAL A 419 10.67 14.04 -24.95
C VAL A 419 9.98 13.85 -26.30
N PRO A 420 8.95 13.00 -26.41
CA PRO A 420 8.14 12.94 -27.62
C PRO A 420 7.26 14.19 -27.76
N ALA A 421 6.91 14.57 -28.98
CA ALA A 421 6.10 15.76 -29.27
C ALA A 421 4.75 15.79 -28.53
N ILE A 422 4.12 14.63 -28.31
CA ILE A 422 2.89 14.49 -27.51
C ILE A 422 3.03 15.04 -26.09
N TYR A 423 4.23 14.97 -25.52
CA TYR A 423 4.52 15.52 -24.20
C TYR A 423 4.50 17.04 -24.21
N LEU A 424 5.16 17.66 -25.18
CA LEU A 424 5.14 19.11 -25.31
C LEU A 424 3.73 19.62 -25.65
N LYS A 425 2.96 18.86 -26.43
CA LYS A 425 1.54 19.14 -26.69
C LYS A 425 0.73 19.13 -25.37
N ALA A 426 0.85 18.09 -24.55
CA ALA A 426 0.21 18.02 -23.22
C ALA A 426 0.64 19.16 -22.29
N LEU A 427 1.90 19.57 -22.36
CA LEU A 427 2.41 20.66 -21.57
C LEU A 427 1.84 22.02 -22.01
N SER A 428 1.69 22.23 -23.33
CA SER A 428 1.10 23.43 -23.92
C SER A 428 -0.41 23.55 -23.65
N ASP A 429 -1.12 22.42 -23.59
CA ASP A 429 -2.55 22.36 -23.27
C ASP A 429 -2.86 22.68 -21.79
N ALA A 430 -1.87 22.61 -20.90
CA ALA A 430 -2.04 22.95 -19.49
C ALA A 430 -2.20 24.46 -19.31
N GLN A 431 -3.39 24.88 -18.83
CA GLN A 431 -3.75 26.31 -18.73
C GLN A 431 -3.04 27.04 -17.59
N GLU A 432 -2.69 26.34 -16.51
CA GLU A 432 -2.06 26.93 -15.34
C GLU A 432 -0.55 26.70 -15.33
N TRP A 433 0.22 27.78 -15.18
CA TRP A 433 1.69 27.71 -15.18
C TRP A 433 2.25 26.88 -14.02
N ALA A 434 1.54 26.81 -12.89
CA ALA A 434 1.90 25.93 -11.77
C ALA A 434 1.83 24.44 -12.17
N VAL A 435 0.83 24.06 -12.97
CA VAL A 435 0.65 22.71 -13.51
C VAL A 435 1.75 22.38 -14.53
N VAL A 436 2.11 23.34 -15.38
CA VAL A 436 3.23 23.22 -16.32
C VAL A 436 4.55 22.92 -15.58
N LEU A 437 4.87 23.69 -14.54
CA LEU A 437 6.09 23.48 -13.74
C LEU A 437 6.09 22.14 -13.00
N GLN A 438 4.94 21.70 -12.48
CA GLN A 438 4.81 20.38 -11.86
C GLN A 438 5.07 19.26 -12.88
N ASN A 439 4.51 19.37 -14.08
CA ASN A 439 4.67 18.36 -15.13
C ASN A 439 6.13 18.28 -15.62
N ILE A 440 6.80 19.41 -15.83
CA ILE A 440 8.24 19.43 -16.17
C ILE A 440 9.07 18.67 -15.13
N ARG A 441 8.76 18.84 -13.83
CA ARG A 441 9.43 18.11 -12.76
C ARG A 441 9.19 16.61 -12.86
N ILE A 442 7.95 16.19 -13.10
CA ILE A 442 7.59 14.78 -13.35
C ILE A 442 8.41 14.18 -14.50
N ALA A 443 8.62 14.90 -15.61
CA ALA A 443 9.47 14.40 -16.69
C ALA A 443 10.95 14.26 -16.30
N ALA A 444 11.50 15.21 -15.55
CA ALA A 444 12.89 15.12 -15.04
C ALA A 444 13.08 13.88 -14.16
N ASP A 445 12.09 13.67 -13.30
CA ASP A 445 11.96 12.56 -12.37
C ASP A 445 11.89 11.19 -13.07
N ILE A 446 11.02 11.05 -14.09
CA ILE A 446 10.93 9.86 -14.94
C ILE A 446 12.28 9.56 -15.63
N VAL A 447 12.93 10.57 -16.21
CA VAL A 447 14.20 10.42 -16.92
C VAL A 447 15.32 9.99 -15.97
N ALA A 448 15.38 10.58 -14.77
CA ALA A 448 16.37 10.22 -13.74
C ALA A 448 16.24 8.76 -13.28
N VAL A 449 15.00 8.31 -12.99
CA VAL A 449 14.72 6.91 -12.62
C VAL A 449 15.15 5.97 -13.74
N ILE A 450 14.82 6.26 -14.99
CA ILE A 450 15.17 5.39 -16.13
C ILE A 450 16.68 5.32 -16.34
N ILE A 451 17.40 6.44 -16.28
CA ILE A 451 18.87 6.45 -16.37
C ILE A 451 19.49 5.67 -15.20
N GLY A 452 18.95 5.82 -13.99
CA GLY A 452 19.36 5.05 -12.81
C GLY A 452 19.13 3.55 -12.96
N VAL A 453 17.96 3.14 -13.45
CA VAL A 453 17.58 1.73 -13.64
C VAL A 453 18.34 1.07 -14.79
N LEU A 454 18.63 1.80 -15.88
CA LEU A 454 19.40 1.28 -17.03
C LEU A 454 20.86 0.96 -16.72
N THR A 455 21.40 1.42 -15.58
CA THR A 455 22.78 1.14 -15.15
C THR A 455 22.91 -0.09 -14.24
N LEU A 456 21.80 -0.75 -13.88
CA LEU A 456 21.78 -1.96 -13.04
C LEU A 456 21.56 -3.25 -13.85
N PRO A 457 22.20 -4.38 -13.48
CA PRO A 457 21.96 -5.66 -14.13
C PRO A 457 20.65 -6.27 -13.61
N ALA A 458 19.64 -6.32 -14.49
CA ALA A 458 18.31 -6.92 -14.34
C ALA A 458 17.21 -5.96 -13.84
N GLY A 459 16.27 -5.60 -14.73
CA GLY A 459 15.09 -4.80 -14.40
C GLY A 459 13.86 -5.26 -15.17
N ASN A 460 12.78 -5.54 -14.43
CA ASN A 460 11.47 -5.95 -14.91
C ASN A 460 10.67 -4.72 -15.40
N PRO A 461 10.09 -4.69 -16.62
CA PRO A 461 9.36 -3.53 -17.15
C PRO A 461 8.06 -3.18 -16.38
N TYR A 462 7.50 -4.09 -15.59
CA TYR A 462 6.39 -3.78 -14.69
C TYR A 462 6.77 -2.79 -13.58
N PHE A 463 8.04 -2.81 -13.16
CA PHE A 463 8.57 -1.89 -12.14
C PHE A 463 8.57 -0.44 -12.65
N LEU A 464 8.68 -0.23 -13.96
CA LEU A 464 8.68 1.09 -14.59
C LEU A 464 7.26 1.64 -14.77
N LEU A 465 6.28 0.79 -15.07
CA LEU A 465 4.86 1.18 -15.16
C LEU A 465 4.23 1.43 -13.78
N LEU A 466 4.58 0.63 -12.77
CA LEU A 466 4.28 0.92 -11.37
C LEU A 466 4.99 2.20 -10.93
N ALA A 467 6.27 2.38 -11.27
CA ALA A 467 6.96 3.64 -11.04
C ALA A 467 6.27 4.81 -11.75
N ILE A 468 5.65 4.70 -12.93
CA ILE A 468 4.94 5.83 -13.56
C ILE A 468 3.60 6.13 -12.89
N ALA A 469 2.85 5.09 -12.52
CA ALA A 469 1.65 5.25 -11.70
C ALA A 469 2.01 5.91 -10.36
N ASP A 470 3.08 5.45 -9.72
CA ASP A 470 3.63 6.02 -8.50
C ASP A 470 4.33 7.38 -8.74
N ILE A 471 4.93 7.68 -9.89
CA ILE A 471 5.59 8.98 -10.17
C ILE A 471 4.53 10.08 -10.37
N SER A 472 3.34 9.72 -10.89
CA SER A 472 2.17 10.61 -10.79
C SER A 472 1.59 10.74 -9.38
N LEU A 473 1.98 9.88 -8.43
CA LEU A 473 1.39 9.68 -7.10
C LEU A 473 2.37 9.83 -5.89
N ALA A 474 3.69 9.94 -6.07
CA ALA A 474 4.71 9.74 -5.03
C ALA A 474 5.73 10.88 -5.01
N GLY A 475 5.36 11.97 -4.34
CA GLY A 475 6.25 13.13 -4.15
C GLY A 475 7.49 12.87 -3.29
N ALA A 476 7.60 11.71 -2.62
CA ALA A 476 8.74 11.37 -1.78
C ALA A 476 9.93 10.87 -2.62
N ASP A 477 9.93 9.66 -3.17
CA ASP A 477 11.13 9.03 -3.78
C ASP A 477 11.83 9.82 -4.91
N LEU A 478 11.09 10.67 -5.63
CA LEU A 478 11.65 11.53 -6.68
C LEU A 478 12.39 12.76 -6.17
N THR A 479 11.96 13.31 -5.03
CA THR A 479 12.59 14.53 -4.52
C THR A 479 13.99 14.24 -4.01
N ILE A 480 14.28 13.08 -3.40
CA ILE A 480 15.66 12.76 -3.00
C ILE A 480 16.59 12.52 -4.19
N GLN A 481 16.09 11.93 -5.29
CA GLN A 481 16.86 11.78 -6.53
C GLN A 481 17.14 13.14 -7.22
N THR A 482 16.16 14.05 -7.25
CA THR A 482 16.33 15.42 -7.74
C THR A 482 17.48 16.15 -7.04
N PHE A 483 17.62 15.93 -5.73
CA PHE A 483 18.64 16.56 -4.91
C PHE A 483 19.87 15.69 -4.69
N LYS A 484 19.99 14.51 -5.34
CA LYS A 484 21.08 13.55 -5.13
C LYS A 484 22.46 14.18 -5.30
N GLU A 485 22.69 14.88 -6.41
CA GLU A 485 23.96 15.58 -6.66
C GLU A 485 24.22 16.71 -5.66
N GLU A 486 23.17 17.36 -5.17
CA GLU A 486 23.30 18.44 -4.21
C GLU A 486 23.61 17.90 -2.81
N ILE A 487 22.94 16.82 -2.40
CA ILE A 487 23.18 16.08 -1.16
C ILE A 487 24.60 15.51 -1.13
N LEU A 488 25.08 14.93 -2.24
CA LEU A 488 26.41 14.34 -2.34
C LEU A 488 27.57 15.34 -2.12
N LYS A 489 27.33 16.65 -2.23
CA LYS A 489 28.35 17.68 -1.94
C LYS A 489 28.66 17.82 -0.46
N TYR A 490 27.76 17.35 0.39
CA TYR A 490 27.80 17.57 1.82
C TYR A 490 28.22 16.30 2.55
N GLU A 491 28.97 16.50 3.63
CA GLU A 491 29.44 15.39 4.48
C GLU A 491 28.26 14.64 5.10
N GLY A 492 28.21 13.32 4.93
CA GLY A 492 27.06 12.46 5.31
C GLY A 492 25.99 12.30 4.22
N GLY A 493 26.07 13.04 3.12
CA GLY A 493 25.11 12.95 2.02
C GLY A 493 25.13 11.61 1.28
N LYS A 494 26.32 11.06 1.05
CA LYS A 494 26.48 9.74 0.43
C LYS A 494 25.85 8.64 1.30
N GLU A 495 26.19 8.61 2.59
CA GLU A 495 25.70 7.62 3.55
C GLU A 495 24.17 7.74 3.73
N PHE A 496 23.62 8.97 3.75
CA PHE A 496 22.17 9.21 3.77
C PHE A 496 21.46 8.55 2.58
N LEU A 497 21.99 8.74 1.37
CA LEU A 497 21.43 8.19 0.14
C LEU A 497 21.55 6.67 0.06
N GLU A 498 22.72 6.12 0.40
CA GLU A 498 22.96 4.67 0.42
C GLU A 498 22.04 3.97 1.42
N THR A 499 21.87 4.54 2.62
CA THR A 499 21.00 3.96 3.64
C THR A 499 19.51 4.04 3.24
N TRP A 500 19.09 5.12 2.56
CA TRP A 500 17.74 5.22 1.99
C TRP A 500 17.49 4.14 0.93
N GLU A 501 18.43 3.96 0.00
CA GLU A 501 18.34 2.94 -1.05
C GLU A 501 18.25 1.54 -0.44
N GLU A 502 19.03 1.23 0.61
CA GLU A 502 18.96 -0.05 1.33
C GLU A 502 17.61 -0.27 2.02
N ILE A 503 17.08 0.74 2.72
CA ILE A 503 15.75 0.67 3.37
C ILE A 503 14.65 0.39 2.33
N TYR A 504 14.76 1.01 1.16
CA TYR A 504 13.81 0.83 0.07
C TYR A 504 13.90 -0.57 -0.57
N LEU A 505 15.12 -1.06 -0.85
CA LEU A 505 15.36 -2.34 -1.52
C LEU A 505 14.86 -3.56 -0.73
N VAL A 506 14.87 -3.49 0.59
CA VAL A 506 14.39 -4.57 1.47
C VAL A 506 12.88 -4.52 1.71
N GLY A 507 12.15 -3.62 1.03
CA GLY A 507 10.71 -3.52 1.10
C GLY A 507 10.20 -2.67 2.27
N GLY A 508 11.00 -1.67 2.71
CA GLY A 508 10.55 -0.66 3.67
C GLY A 508 11.27 -0.67 5.02
N ALA A 509 11.06 0.39 5.79
CA ALA A 509 11.75 0.63 7.07
C ALA A 509 11.50 -0.44 8.14
N LEU A 510 10.33 -1.10 8.10
CA LEU A 510 10.00 -2.22 8.99
C LEU A 510 10.89 -3.46 8.73
N THR A 511 11.34 -3.65 7.49
CA THR A 511 12.15 -4.81 7.09
C THR A 511 13.64 -4.53 7.17
N ALA A 512 14.05 -3.26 7.05
CA ALA A 512 15.46 -2.85 7.06
C ALA A 512 16.17 -3.00 8.41
N GLY A 513 15.43 -2.95 9.53
CA GLY A 513 15.98 -3.08 10.88
C GLY A 513 16.56 -1.76 11.44
N GLY A 514 16.61 -1.68 12.78
CA GLY A 514 16.80 -0.41 13.50
C GLY A 514 18.13 0.27 13.33
N LEU A 515 19.18 -0.50 13.06
CA LEU A 515 20.52 0.05 12.86
C LEU A 515 20.60 0.88 11.57
N LEU A 516 20.00 0.39 10.47
CA LEU A 516 19.94 1.12 9.20
C LEU A 516 19.03 2.36 9.32
N VAL A 517 17.85 2.21 9.93
CA VAL A 517 16.94 3.33 10.16
C VAL A 517 17.57 4.41 11.06
N GLY A 518 18.27 4.01 12.12
CA GLY A 518 19.02 4.90 12.99
C GLY A 518 20.15 5.62 12.26
N LEU A 519 20.92 4.91 11.41
CA LEU A 519 21.93 5.52 10.55
C LEU A 519 21.31 6.55 9.60
N PHE A 520 20.21 6.21 8.94
CA PHE A 520 19.50 7.08 8.01
C PHE A 520 19.10 8.41 8.68
N TYR A 521 18.50 8.33 9.87
CA TYR A 521 18.14 9.51 10.64
C TYR A 521 19.33 10.36 11.07
N LYS A 522 20.39 9.71 11.54
CA LYS A 522 21.62 10.40 11.96
C LYS A 522 22.23 11.18 10.80
N MET A 523 22.27 10.59 9.61
CA MET A 523 22.81 11.24 8.42
C MET A 523 21.90 12.36 7.92
N GLY A 524 20.57 12.14 7.91
CA GLY A 524 19.61 13.17 7.56
C GLY A 524 19.68 14.40 8.48
N LEU A 525 19.82 14.19 9.79
CA LEU A 525 20.04 15.28 10.75
C LEU A 525 21.34 16.03 10.49
N LYS A 526 22.44 15.31 10.25
CA LYS A 526 23.74 15.93 9.93
C LYS A 526 23.64 16.85 8.71
N LEU A 527 22.88 16.46 7.70
CA LEU A 527 22.61 17.33 6.55
C LEU A 527 21.75 18.55 6.94
N LEU A 528 20.69 18.35 7.72
CA LEU A 528 19.78 19.43 8.12
C LEU A 528 20.40 20.50 9.03
N THR A 529 21.58 20.24 9.61
CA THR A 529 22.32 21.22 10.43
C THR A 529 23.36 22.03 9.63
N ILE A 530 23.61 21.69 8.36
CA ILE A 530 24.58 22.39 7.53
C ILE A 530 24.06 23.79 7.17
N PRO A 531 24.81 24.88 7.44
CA PRO A 531 24.35 26.25 7.19
C PRO A 531 23.88 26.53 5.75
N GLU A 532 24.55 25.94 4.77
CA GLU A 532 24.21 26.03 3.35
C GLU A 532 22.88 25.32 3.03
N ILE A 533 22.64 24.14 3.61
CA ILE A 533 21.38 23.39 3.46
C ILE A 533 20.25 24.14 4.16
N ILE A 534 20.49 24.71 5.35
CA ILE A 534 19.50 25.50 6.09
C ILE A 534 18.99 26.68 5.27
N LYS A 535 19.88 27.33 4.49
CA LYS A 535 19.52 28.42 3.57
C LYS A 535 18.81 27.93 2.31
N ASN A 536 19.08 26.71 1.85
CA ASN A 536 18.35 26.08 0.76
C ASN A 536 17.05 25.43 1.25
N ILE A 537 15.98 26.23 1.33
CA ILE A 537 14.66 25.82 1.83
C ILE A 537 14.17 24.53 1.15
N LYS A 538 14.32 24.40 -0.17
CA LYS A 538 13.83 23.24 -0.93
C LYS A 538 14.59 21.96 -0.61
N LEU A 539 15.92 22.04 -0.52
CA LEU A 539 16.77 20.90 -0.16
C LEU A 539 16.50 20.44 1.28
N LYS A 540 16.39 21.41 2.20
CA LYS A 540 16.04 21.17 3.60
C LYS A 540 14.68 20.49 3.74
N GLU A 541 13.65 21.01 3.09
CA GLU A 541 12.30 20.42 3.12
C GLU A 541 12.28 19.01 2.53
N THR A 542 13.06 18.78 1.47
CA THR A 542 13.18 17.45 0.86
C THR A 542 13.78 16.42 1.81
N ILE A 543 14.92 16.74 2.43
CA ILE A 543 15.58 15.83 3.39
C ILE A 543 14.64 15.54 4.57
N ALA A 544 14.00 16.58 5.10
CA ALA A 544 13.04 16.43 6.20
C ALA A 544 11.82 15.57 5.82
N ALA A 545 11.28 15.71 4.60
CA ALA A 545 10.14 14.93 4.14
C ALA A 545 10.46 13.43 4.06
N HIS A 546 11.66 13.05 3.60
CA HIS A 546 12.09 11.65 3.55
C HIS A 546 12.30 11.04 4.92
N MET A 547 12.84 11.83 5.87
CA MET A 547 12.93 11.39 7.26
C MET A 547 11.54 11.15 7.86
N ILE A 548 10.57 12.03 7.56
CA ILE A 548 9.18 11.86 8.02
C ILE A 548 8.49 10.66 7.37
N SER A 549 8.77 10.35 6.08
CA SER A 549 8.15 9.19 5.42
C SER A 549 8.58 7.87 6.05
N VAL A 550 9.88 7.70 6.35
CA VAL A 550 10.39 6.54 7.10
C VAL A 550 9.68 6.44 8.45
N LEU A 551 9.49 7.57 9.14
CA LEU A 551 8.90 7.62 10.49
C LEU A 551 7.43 7.15 10.50
N LEU A 552 6.67 7.53 9.48
CA LEU A 552 5.27 7.15 9.34
C LEU A 552 5.11 5.67 8.94
N GLU A 553 6.06 5.12 8.18
CA GLU A 553 6.04 3.71 7.77
C GLU A 553 6.20 2.75 8.95
N VAL A 554 7.07 3.08 9.90
CA VAL A 554 7.31 2.26 11.10
C VAL A 554 6.22 2.39 12.17
N ASN A 555 5.17 3.18 11.91
CA ASN A 555 4.04 3.43 12.81
C ASN A 555 4.43 3.78 14.25
N LEU A 556 5.61 4.40 14.45
CA LEU A 556 6.11 4.75 15.78
C LEU A 556 5.30 5.88 16.42
N THR A 557 4.52 6.62 15.63
CA THR A 557 3.74 7.79 16.08
C THR A 557 2.30 7.72 15.62
N ASN A 558 1.38 8.15 16.48
CA ASN A 558 -0.05 8.26 16.16
C ASN A 558 -0.38 9.64 15.54
N PHE A 559 0.57 10.26 14.84
CA PHE A 559 0.37 11.58 14.27
C PHE A 559 -0.51 11.53 13.02
N GLU A 560 -1.33 12.57 12.80
CA GLU A 560 -2.04 12.76 11.54
C GLU A 560 -1.03 13.03 10.41
N ARG A 561 -1.19 12.34 9.27
CA ARG A 561 -0.21 12.18 8.16
C ARG A 561 0.29 13.47 7.50
N GLY A 562 -0.30 14.64 7.83
CA GLY A 562 0.12 15.96 7.34
C GLY A 562 0.52 16.96 8.43
N SER A 563 0.51 16.57 9.71
CA SER A 563 0.78 17.46 10.86
C SER A 563 2.21 17.37 11.39
N VAL A 564 2.98 16.37 10.95
CA VAL A 564 4.29 16.02 11.49
C VAL A 564 5.34 17.05 11.09
N LYS A 565 6.12 17.53 12.07
CA LYS A 565 7.20 18.48 11.85
C LYS A 565 8.43 18.11 12.68
N ILE A 566 9.61 18.10 12.03
CA ILE A 566 10.91 18.05 12.70
C ILE A 566 11.25 19.46 13.21
N LEU A 567 11.44 19.60 14.53
CA LEU A 567 11.71 20.88 15.18
C LEU A 567 13.22 21.13 15.21
N ILE A 568 13.64 22.17 14.49
CA ILE A 568 15.07 22.54 14.35
C ILE A 568 15.30 24.02 14.69
N GLN A 569 14.25 24.86 14.63
CA GLN A 569 14.37 26.29 14.89
C GLN A 569 14.31 26.60 16.40
N ASN A 570 15.14 27.54 16.87
CA ASN A 570 15.25 27.91 18.28
C ASN A 570 13.91 28.19 18.97
N THR A 571 13.04 28.99 18.33
CA THR A 571 11.74 29.37 18.90
C THR A 571 10.84 28.16 19.09
N GLU A 572 10.85 27.23 18.14
CA GLU A 572 10.04 26.00 18.16
C GLU A 572 10.55 25.03 19.22
N VAL A 573 11.87 24.83 19.30
CA VAL A 573 12.53 23.99 20.29
C VAL A 573 12.25 24.50 21.70
N VAL A 574 12.46 25.79 21.95
CA VAL A 574 12.21 26.39 23.27
C VAL A 574 10.74 26.30 23.65
N MET A 575 9.82 26.54 22.70
CA MET A 575 8.38 26.43 22.96
C MET A 575 7.92 24.99 23.24
N ALA A 576 8.43 24.01 22.48
CA ALA A 576 8.10 22.60 22.62
C ALA A 576 8.65 22.01 23.92
N THR A 577 9.86 22.40 24.29
CA THR A 577 10.57 21.87 25.46
C THR A 577 10.35 22.69 26.73
N SER A 578 9.52 23.74 26.66
CA SER A 578 9.29 24.70 27.76
C SER A 578 10.60 25.30 28.31
N GLY A 579 11.58 25.54 27.44
CA GLY A 579 12.89 26.09 27.78
C GLY A 579 13.86 25.10 28.46
N SER A 580 13.54 23.81 28.49
CA SER A 580 14.49 22.77 28.91
C SER A 580 15.67 22.64 27.95
N LEU A 581 15.42 22.82 26.65
CA LEU A 581 16.43 22.81 25.61
C LEU A 581 16.36 24.11 24.81
N ASN A 582 17.52 24.66 24.47
CA ASN A 582 17.66 25.69 23.44
C ASN A 582 18.20 25.07 22.13
N GLU A 583 18.25 25.86 21.06
CA GLU A 583 18.78 25.42 19.75
C GLU A 583 20.18 24.81 19.85
N TYR A 584 21.09 25.43 20.60
CA TYR A 584 22.47 24.93 20.76
C TYR A 584 22.52 23.55 21.42
N GLN A 585 21.72 23.33 22.46
CA GLN A 585 21.62 22.03 23.13
C GLN A 585 20.96 20.99 22.21
N MET A 586 19.98 21.38 21.41
CA MET A 586 19.35 20.50 20.43
C MET A 586 20.32 20.11 19.32
N LEU A 587 21.17 21.03 18.83
CA LEU A 587 22.22 20.71 17.84
C LEU A 587 23.18 19.64 18.36
N LYS A 588 23.65 19.76 19.61
CA LYS A 588 24.50 18.73 20.25
C LYS A 588 23.81 17.38 20.36
N LEU A 589 22.50 17.37 20.64
CA LEU A 589 21.69 16.15 20.69
C LEU A 589 21.51 15.53 19.30
N GLN A 590 21.34 16.36 18.26
CA GLN A 590 21.24 15.91 16.87
C GLN A 590 22.53 15.25 16.36
N GLU A 591 23.71 15.71 16.79
CA GLU A 591 24.99 15.02 16.52
C GLU A 591 25.01 13.58 17.05
N LYS A 592 24.23 13.31 18.10
CA LYS A 592 24.02 11.97 18.67
C LYS A 592 22.84 11.23 18.04
N GLY A 593 22.20 11.79 17.00
CA GLY A 593 21.07 11.17 16.31
C GLY A 593 19.71 11.41 16.96
N VAL A 594 19.61 12.41 17.86
CA VAL A 594 18.35 12.72 18.54
C VAL A 594 17.49 13.65 17.70
N ILE A 595 16.22 13.30 17.48
CA ILE A 595 15.26 14.10 16.71
C ILE A 595 14.14 14.59 17.63
N LEU A 596 13.78 15.86 17.54
CA LEU A 596 12.59 16.41 18.19
C LEU A 596 11.48 16.62 17.16
N LEU A 597 10.30 16.06 17.42
CA LEU A 597 9.13 16.13 16.55
C LEU A 597 7.95 16.81 17.25
N SER A 598 7.06 17.39 16.46
CA SER A 598 5.69 17.70 16.87
C SER A 598 4.69 17.20 15.84
N GLY A 599 3.50 16.82 16.29
CA GLY A 599 2.40 16.45 15.40
C GLY A 599 1.06 16.50 16.13
N ASP A 600 -0.02 16.43 15.37
CA ASP A 600 -1.38 16.39 15.88
C ASP A 600 -1.83 14.93 16.04
N VAL A 601 -2.47 14.62 17.17
CA VAL A 601 -2.97 13.28 17.54
C VAL A 601 -4.47 13.38 17.82
N SER A 602 -5.24 12.49 17.20
CA SER A 602 -6.66 12.35 17.48
C SER A 602 -6.88 11.49 18.73
N LYS A 603 -7.52 12.06 19.75
CA LYS A 603 -7.97 11.35 20.96
C LYS A 603 -9.48 11.53 21.13
N GLY A 604 -10.25 10.59 20.59
CA GLY A 604 -11.71 10.69 20.50
C GLY A 604 -12.13 11.76 19.50
N ASN A 605 -13.01 12.69 19.90
CA ASN A 605 -13.47 13.80 19.03
C ASN A 605 -12.58 15.06 19.09
N LYS A 606 -11.36 14.98 19.64
CA LYS A 606 -10.47 16.15 19.83
C LYS A 606 -9.08 15.88 19.28
N ILE A 607 -8.57 16.85 18.52
CA ILE A 607 -7.19 16.90 18.05
C ILE A 607 -6.34 17.58 19.11
N ARG A 608 -5.20 16.98 19.47
CA ARG A 608 -4.21 17.55 20.41
C ARG A 608 -2.83 17.51 19.81
N LYS A 609 -2.04 18.55 20.08
CA LYS A 609 -0.62 18.58 19.69
C LYS A 609 0.22 17.80 20.70
N GLU A 610 1.00 16.85 20.20
CA GLU A 610 1.96 16.07 20.99
C GLU A 610 3.39 16.28 20.45
N TYR A 611 4.37 16.05 21.32
CA TYR A 611 5.79 16.19 21.05
C TYR A 611 6.50 14.87 21.35
N ASN A 612 7.41 14.49 20.47
CA ASN A 612 8.18 13.27 20.62
C ASN A 612 9.68 13.56 20.50
N LEU A 613 10.48 12.92 21.33
CA LEU A 613 11.93 12.88 21.22
C LEU A 613 12.32 11.48 20.75
N PHE A 614 13.12 11.40 19.71
CA PHE A 614 13.61 10.16 19.12
C PHE A 614 15.12 10.04 19.29
N TYR A 615 15.61 8.83 19.51
CA TYR A 615 17.03 8.49 19.57
C TYR A 615 17.20 7.08 18.98
N ASN A 616 18.19 6.87 18.11
CA ASN A 616 18.46 5.58 17.43
C ASN A 616 17.24 4.92 16.75
N GLY A 617 16.31 5.72 16.21
CA GLY A 617 15.09 5.23 15.57
C GLY A 617 13.96 4.87 16.55
N ASN A 618 14.15 5.06 17.86
CA ASN A 618 13.15 4.79 18.90
C ASN A 618 12.67 6.08 19.55
N ILE A 619 11.46 6.06 20.12
CA ILE A 619 10.96 7.15 20.95
C ILE A 619 11.63 7.04 22.32
N VAL A 620 12.09 8.15 22.88
CA VAL A 620 12.66 8.22 24.23
C VAL A 620 11.90 9.21 25.13
N ALA A 621 11.09 10.08 24.54
CA ALA A 621 10.11 10.87 25.28
C ALA A 621 8.89 11.19 24.40
N LYS A 622 7.69 11.23 24.97
CA LYS A 622 6.45 11.53 24.25
C LYS A 622 5.39 12.17 25.14
N GLY A 623 4.62 13.08 24.58
CA GLY A 623 3.30 13.44 25.12
C GLY A 623 2.89 14.87 24.81
N ASP A 624 1.84 15.33 25.50
CA ASP A 624 1.53 16.76 25.50
C ASP A 624 2.66 17.58 26.11
N LYS A 625 2.62 18.90 25.91
CA LYS A 625 3.69 19.82 26.34
C LYS A 625 4.13 19.62 27.80
N ASN A 626 3.20 19.35 28.71
CA ASN A 626 3.51 19.22 30.14
C ASN A 626 4.10 17.85 30.47
N SER A 627 3.53 16.79 29.90
CA SER A 627 4.06 15.43 30.05
C SER A 627 5.46 15.32 29.45
N PHE A 628 5.63 15.81 28.23
CA PHE A 628 6.90 15.83 27.51
C PHE A 628 7.97 16.58 28.29
N TYR A 629 7.68 17.78 28.80
CA TYR A 629 8.61 18.55 29.63
C TYR A 629 9.12 17.78 30.85
N LYS A 630 8.24 17.05 31.55
CA LYS A 630 8.62 16.28 32.75
C LYS A 630 9.63 15.18 32.44
N GLN A 631 9.56 14.61 31.24
CA GLN A 631 10.44 13.53 30.77
C GLN A 631 11.81 14.07 30.36
N ILE A 632 11.85 15.23 29.69
CA ILE A 632 13.11 15.77 29.15
C ILE A 632 13.84 16.73 30.10
N LYS A 633 13.26 17.08 31.25
CA LYS A 633 13.85 18.07 32.18
C LYS A 633 15.27 17.69 32.63
N ASP A 634 15.55 16.39 32.72
CA ASP A 634 16.83 15.87 33.23
C ASP A 634 17.93 15.92 32.16
N LEU A 635 17.58 16.00 30.87
CA LEU A 635 18.55 16.25 29.77
C LEU A 635 19.31 17.58 29.94
N LYS A 636 18.65 18.58 30.54
CA LYS A 636 19.24 19.92 30.78
C LYS A 636 20.50 19.86 31.65
N GLY A 637 20.61 18.89 32.56
CA GLY A 637 21.77 18.75 33.46
C GLY A 637 22.94 17.94 32.90
N SER A 638 22.71 17.21 31.80
CA SER A 638 23.66 16.19 31.29
C SER A 638 24.29 16.54 29.94
N TYR A 639 23.80 17.56 29.22
CA TYR A 639 24.24 17.88 27.85
C TYR A 639 25.74 18.23 27.71
N ASP A 640 26.39 18.79 28.74
CA ASP A 640 27.83 19.12 28.72
C ASP A 640 28.74 17.95 29.15
N LYS A 641 28.17 16.78 29.45
CA LYS A 641 28.88 15.59 29.92
C LYS A 641 28.59 14.43 28.97
N GLY A 642 29.28 14.41 27.83
CA GLY A 642 28.99 13.54 26.68
C GLY A 642 28.57 12.10 27.00
N ASP A 643 29.33 11.39 27.85
CA ASP A 643 29.01 10.00 28.23
C ASP A 643 27.74 9.91 29.08
N LYS A 644 27.57 10.84 30.03
CA LYS A 644 26.38 10.94 30.86
C LYS A 644 25.12 11.28 30.06
N LEU A 645 25.25 11.97 28.93
CA LEU A 645 24.12 12.27 28.05
C LEU A 645 23.62 11.00 27.34
N ILE A 646 24.53 10.15 26.88
CA ILE A 646 24.20 8.87 26.26
C ILE A 646 23.52 7.97 27.28
N GLU A 647 24.08 7.83 28.48
CA GLU A 647 23.47 7.07 29.59
C GLU A 647 22.04 7.52 29.88
N VAL A 648 21.78 8.83 29.92
CA VAL A 648 20.43 9.36 30.14
C VAL A 648 19.49 9.07 28.96
N LEU A 649 19.98 9.14 27.71
CA LEU A 649 19.15 8.82 26.54
C LEU A 649 18.80 7.33 26.48
N GLU A 650 19.75 6.45 26.81
CA GLU A 650 19.53 5.00 26.91
C GLU A 650 18.58 4.66 28.07
N GLU A 651 18.71 5.32 29.22
CA GLU A 651 17.77 5.17 30.35
C GLU A 651 16.36 5.66 29.97
N MET A 652 16.26 6.78 29.24
CA MET A 652 14.97 7.28 28.74
C MET A 652 14.34 6.34 27.70
N GLU A 653 15.15 5.72 26.84
CA GLU A 653 14.72 4.69 25.88
C GLU A 653 14.15 3.47 26.61
N ASP A 654 14.86 2.97 27.64
CA ASP A 654 14.42 1.84 28.46
C ASP A 654 13.13 2.12 29.24
N GLU A 655 12.82 3.39 29.50
CA GLU A 655 11.66 3.82 30.28
C GLU A 655 10.52 4.38 29.44
N VAL A 656 10.68 4.44 28.12
CA VAL A 656 9.70 5.08 27.22
C VAL A 656 8.34 4.39 27.25
N TRP A 657 8.32 3.07 27.45
CA TRP A 657 7.11 2.25 27.48
C TRP A 657 6.08 2.79 28.49
N LYS A 658 6.53 3.40 29.60
CA LYS A 658 5.68 3.98 30.65
C LYS A 658 4.69 5.02 30.13
N TYR A 659 4.98 5.63 28.98
CA TYR A 659 4.19 6.69 28.38
C TYR A 659 3.22 6.21 27.29
N PHE A 660 3.23 4.91 26.98
CA PHE A 660 2.28 4.30 26.06
C PHE A 660 1.07 3.74 26.79
N ASP A 661 -0.07 3.73 26.12
CA ASP A 661 -1.27 3.08 26.64
C ASP A 661 -1.09 1.56 26.61
N LYS A 662 -1.82 0.84 27.48
CA LYS A 662 -1.85 -0.62 27.47
C LYS A 662 -2.60 -1.11 26.24
N GLU A 663 -1.97 -2.00 25.48
CA GLU A 663 -2.58 -2.71 24.38
C GLU A 663 -3.29 -3.97 24.89
N TYR A 664 -4.61 -3.91 24.82
CA TYR A 664 -5.50 -5.01 25.18
C TYR A 664 -5.45 -6.12 24.12
N ALA A 665 -6.10 -7.24 24.41
CA ALA A 665 -6.19 -8.34 23.46
C ALA A 665 -6.72 -7.88 22.10
N SER A 666 -6.10 -8.36 21.03
CA SER A 666 -6.45 -7.96 19.65
C SER A 666 -7.90 -8.29 19.27
N GLY A 667 -8.55 -9.19 20.01
CA GLY A 667 -9.87 -9.72 19.69
C GLY A 667 -9.86 -10.67 18.48
N ASN A 668 -8.67 -11.00 17.95
CA ASN A 668 -8.50 -12.05 16.96
C ASN A 668 -8.94 -13.40 17.54
N LYS A 669 -9.33 -14.31 16.65
CA LYS A 669 -9.80 -15.64 17.03
C LYS A 669 -8.72 -16.67 16.73
N TYR A 670 -8.02 -17.12 17.76
CA TYR A 670 -6.91 -18.05 17.67
C TYR A 670 -7.36 -19.52 17.73
N GLU A 671 -6.62 -20.42 17.09
CA GLU A 671 -6.82 -21.86 17.24
C GLU A 671 -6.58 -22.27 18.70
N THR A 672 -7.46 -23.10 19.28
CA THR A 672 -7.40 -23.46 20.70
C THR A 672 -7.24 -24.96 20.96
N LYS A 673 -6.61 -25.29 22.09
CA LYS A 673 -6.46 -26.62 22.64
C LYS A 673 -7.41 -26.80 23.83
N LYS A 674 -8.24 -27.84 23.80
CA LYS A 674 -9.09 -28.24 24.93
C LYS A 674 -8.26 -28.91 26.03
N LEU A 675 -8.72 -28.79 27.27
CA LEU A 675 -8.20 -29.58 28.39
C LEU A 675 -8.36 -31.08 28.07
N GLU A 676 -7.35 -31.90 28.39
CA GLU A 676 -7.38 -33.33 28.09
C GLU A 676 -8.57 -34.03 28.78
N ASN A 677 -9.23 -34.95 28.06
CA ASN A 677 -10.45 -35.62 28.55
C ASN A 677 -10.25 -36.38 29.86
N ILE A 678 -9.03 -36.81 30.18
CA ILE A 678 -8.73 -37.51 31.44
C ILE A 678 -8.98 -36.61 32.67
N TYR A 679 -8.92 -35.28 32.50
CA TYR A 679 -9.16 -34.28 33.54
C TYR A 679 -10.61 -33.79 33.60
N THR A 680 -11.41 -34.02 32.54
CA THR A 680 -12.82 -33.58 32.50
C THR A 680 -13.81 -34.73 32.75
N ILE A 681 -13.56 -35.91 32.18
CA ILE A 681 -14.45 -37.09 32.25
C ILE A 681 -13.72 -38.40 32.57
N GLY A 682 -12.39 -38.40 32.69
CA GLY A 682 -11.60 -39.60 32.94
C GLY A 682 -11.03 -39.72 34.36
N SER A 683 -9.96 -40.51 34.49
CA SER A 683 -9.39 -40.93 35.78
C SER A 683 -8.80 -39.81 36.63
N LYS A 684 -8.51 -38.64 36.06
CA LYS A 684 -8.00 -37.46 36.77
C LYS A 684 -9.06 -36.37 36.96
N LYS A 685 -10.35 -36.68 36.78
CA LYS A 685 -11.44 -35.71 36.99
C LYS A 685 -11.47 -35.12 38.41
N ASP A 686 -11.15 -35.93 39.41
CA ASP A 686 -11.14 -35.47 40.81
C ASP A 686 -9.98 -34.53 41.12
N PHE A 687 -8.89 -34.57 40.33
CA PHE A 687 -7.79 -33.61 40.43
C PHE A 687 -8.27 -32.18 40.13
N GLU A 688 -9.08 -31.99 39.08
CA GLU A 688 -9.63 -30.68 38.71
C GLU A 688 -10.67 -30.15 39.73
N LYS A 689 -11.28 -31.01 40.56
CA LYS A 689 -12.20 -30.56 41.61
C LYS A 689 -11.49 -29.76 42.72
N GLY A 690 -10.20 -29.97 42.91
CA GLY A 690 -9.38 -29.24 43.89
C GLY A 690 -8.84 -27.90 43.38
N VAL A 691 -8.94 -27.65 42.07
CA VAL A 691 -8.34 -26.47 41.42
C VAL A 691 -9.26 -25.26 41.55
N LYS A 692 -8.70 -24.12 41.96
CA LYS A 692 -9.43 -22.84 41.98
C LYS A 692 -9.65 -22.35 40.56
N TYR A 693 -10.90 -22.26 40.12
CA TYR A 693 -11.29 -21.66 38.85
C TYR A 693 -11.66 -20.19 39.02
N LEU A 694 -11.04 -19.32 38.22
CA LEU A 694 -11.26 -17.88 38.31
C LEU A 694 -12.49 -17.45 37.52
N THR A 695 -13.34 -16.63 38.14
CA THR A 695 -14.36 -15.85 37.46
C THR A 695 -13.72 -14.76 36.59
N LYS A 696 -14.49 -14.13 35.69
CA LYS A 696 -13.96 -13.05 34.82
C LYS A 696 -13.28 -11.94 35.64
N LYS A 697 -13.90 -11.53 36.74
CA LYS A 697 -13.35 -10.47 37.63
C LYS A 697 -12.10 -10.93 38.37
N GLU A 698 -12.03 -12.18 38.81
CA GLU A 698 -10.86 -12.71 39.50
C GLU A 698 -9.65 -12.94 38.57
N ARG A 699 -9.83 -12.91 37.24
CA ARG A 699 -8.75 -13.02 36.26
C ARG A 699 -8.03 -11.70 36.01
N GLU A 700 -8.70 -10.57 36.23
CA GLU A 700 -8.16 -9.23 35.95
C GLU A 700 -6.75 -9.03 36.54
N PRO A 701 -6.45 -9.40 37.81
CA PRO A 701 -5.11 -9.22 38.37
C PRO A 701 -4.01 -10.08 37.75
N TYR A 702 -4.39 -11.11 36.98
CA TYR A 702 -3.45 -12.01 36.31
C TYR A 702 -3.25 -11.65 34.84
N GLU A 703 -4.02 -10.70 34.30
CA GLU A 703 -3.89 -10.31 32.90
C GLU A 703 -2.62 -9.49 32.69
N ILE A 704 -1.90 -9.81 31.62
CA ILE A 704 -0.71 -9.07 31.18
C ILE A 704 -0.98 -8.38 29.85
N PHE A 705 -0.35 -7.22 29.69
CA PHE A 705 -0.58 -6.30 28.58
C PHE A 705 0.74 -6.00 27.89
N VAL A 706 0.66 -5.77 26.58
CA VAL A 706 1.75 -5.13 25.87
C VAL A 706 1.62 -3.64 26.10
N GLN A 707 2.69 -2.98 26.47
CA GLN A 707 2.76 -1.53 26.59
C GLN A 707 4.02 -1.10 25.86
N HIS A 708 3.86 -0.61 24.64
CA HIS A 708 4.95 -0.43 23.67
C HIS A 708 5.70 -1.76 23.41
N ASP A 709 6.95 -1.86 23.86
CA ASP A 709 7.85 -3.00 23.71
C ASP A 709 7.97 -3.83 25.01
N LYS A 710 7.21 -3.51 26.06
CA LYS A 710 7.28 -4.23 27.34
C LYS A 710 5.98 -4.97 27.66
N ILE A 711 6.11 -6.03 28.45
CA ILE A 711 5.01 -6.71 29.10
C ILE A 711 4.81 -6.13 30.51
N VAL A 712 3.60 -5.65 30.77
CA VAL A 712 3.19 -5.09 32.07
C VAL A 712 2.03 -5.86 32.66
N ASP A 713 1.92 -5.81 33.99
CA ASP A 713 0.80 -6.43 34.70
C ASP A 713 -0.45 -5.53 34.70
N PHE A 714 -1.48 -5.98 35.42
CA PHE A 714 -2.73 -5.24 35.61
C PHE A 714 -2.52 -3.84 36.22
N ASN A 715 -1.54 -3.66 37.11
CA ASN A 715 -1.23 -2.38 37.74
C ASN A 715 -0.38 -1.47 36.83
N GLY A 716 0.27 -2.04 35.81
CA GLY A 716 1.17 -1.34 34.90
C GLY A 716 2.63 -1.46 35.29
N ASP A 717 2.97 -2.39 36.18
CA ASP A 717 4.34 -2.68 36.57
C ASP A 717 4.95 -3.69 35.59
N LEU A 718 6.26 -3.59 35.34
CA LEU A 718 6.97 -4.54 34.48
C LEU A 718 6.86 -5.96 35.04
N VAL A 719 6.49 -6.90 34.17
CA VAL A 719 6.46 -8.30 34.56
C VAL A 719 7.89 -8.83 34.65
N ASP A 720 8.23 -9.37 35.82
CA ASP A 720 9.47 -10.10 36.05
C ASP A 720 9.14 -11.44 36.71
N THR A 721 9.45 -12.54 36.03
CA THR A 721 9.14 -13.90 36.50
C THR A 721 10.22 -14.46 37.41
N ASN A 722 11.34 -13.76 37.64
CA ASN A 722 12.31 -14.16 38.64
C ASN A 722 11.67 -14.18 40.05
N GLY A 723 12.01 -15.20 40.84
CA GLY A 723 11.38 -15.47 42.12
C GLY A 723 9.95 -16.02 42.01
N SER A 724 9.61 -16.65 40.88
CA SER A 724 8.39 -17.46 40.78
C SER A 724 8.52 -18.70 41.68
N ILE A 725 7.38 -19.21 42.14
CA ILE A 725 7.29 -20.30 43.10
C ILE A 725 6.43 -21.42 42.54
N SER A 726 6.94 -22.64 42.62
CA SER A 726 6.22 -23.87 42.33
C SER A 726 6.07 -24.70 43.59
N ILE A 727 4.83 -24.96 44.00
CA ILE A 727 4.51 -25.91 45.08
C ILE A 727 4.24 -27.27 44.45
N LEU A 728 5.11 -28.25 44.76
CA LEU A 728 5.07 -29.60 44.22
C LEU A 728 3.99 -30.47 44.87
N GLU A 729 3.75 -31.66 44.33
CA GLU A 729 2.75 -32.61 44.84
C GLU A 729 2.98 -33.01 46.31
N ASN A 730 4.24 -33.11 46.74
CA ASN A 730 4.61 -33.40 48.12
C ASN A 730 4.52 -32.19 49.07
N GLY A 731 4.14 -31.01 48.56
CA GLY A 731 4.02 -29.76 49.31
C GLY A 731 5.30 -28.93 49.38
N ASP A 732 6.41 -29.37 48.78
CA ASP A 732 7.66 -28.63 48.77
C ASP A 732 7.53 -27.35 47.92
N VAL A 733 8.15 -26.28 48.41
CA VAL A 733 8.18 -24.96 47.76
C VAL A 733 9.52 -24.80 47.05
N VAL A 734 9.48 -24.70 45.72
CA VAL A 734 10.68 -24.56 44.88
C VAL A 734 10.65 -23.22 44.18
N SER A 735 11.76 -22.48 44.26
CA SER A 735 11.97 -21.25 43.49
C SER A 735 12.30 -21.58 42.04
N THR A 736 11.70 -20.84 41.10
CA THR A 736 11.89 -21.00 39.66
C THR A 736 11.82 -19.63 38.97
N GLU A 737 12.33 -19.56 37.75
CA GLU A 737 12.19 -18.39 36.87
C GLU A 737 10.96 -18.48 35.96
N TYR A 738 10.32 -19.65 35.92
CA TYR A 738 9.14 -19.92 35.10
C TYR A 738 7.84 -19.51 35.80
N ALA A 739 7.05 -18.69 35.11
CA ALA A 739 5.66 -18.41 35.47
C ALA A 739 4.72 -19.17 34.53
N ILE A 740 3.60 -19.69 35.05
CA ILE A 740 2.58 -20.32 34.20
C ILE A 740 1.80 -19.25 33.46
N PHE A 741 1.46 -19.51 32.20
CA PHE A 741 0.62 -18.61 31.42
C PHE A 741 -0.44 -19.34 30.60
N VAL A 742 -1.51 -18.62 30.28
CA VAL A 742 -2.56 -19.05 29.35
C VAL A 742 -3.00 -17.88 28.49
N MET A 743 -3.17 -18.13 27.19
CA MET A 743 -3.84 -17.21 26.27
C MET A 743 -5.25 -17.72 25.96
N SER A 744 -6.24 -16.84 26.06
CA SER A 744 -7.64 -17.10 25.65
C SER A 744 -7.82 -17.08 24.13
N GLU A 745 -8.97 -17.56 23.65
CA GLU A 745 -9.32 -17.57 22.22
C GLU A 745 -9.30 -16.17 21.58
N GLU A 746 -9.69 -15.14 22.35
CA GLU A 746 -9.71 -13.73 21.93
C GLU A 746 -8.36 -13.02 22.08
N GLY A 747 -7.32 -13.73 22.53
CA GLY A 747 -5.97 -13.20 22.69
C GLY A 747 -5.61 -12.71 24.10
N ASN A 748 -6.52 -12.61 25.07
CA ASN A 748 -6.16 -12.19 26.44
C ASN A 748 -5.13 -13.15 27.04
N ILE A 749 -4.03 -12.64 27.57
CA ILE A 749 -2.93 -13.43 28.14
C ILE A 749 -2.94 -13.26 29.66
N TYR A 750 -2.97 -14.37 30.38
CA TYR A 750 -2.95 -14.42 31.83
C TYR A 750 -1.67 -15.13 32.29
N LEU A 751 -1.05 -14.61 33.35
CA LEU A 751 0.21 -15.12 33.89
C LEU A 751 0.17 -15.17 35.43
N SER A 752 0.78 -16.21 36.02
CA SER A 752 0.95 -16.32 37.47
C SER A 752 2.36 -16.80 37.81
N LYS A 753 3.02 -16.06 38.70
CA LYS A 753 4.30 -16.45 39.33
C LYS A 753 4.16 -17.57 40.35
N ASN A 754 2.92 -17.95 40.69
CA ASN A 754 2.62 -18.96 41.69
C ASN A 754 1.91 -20.14 41.03
N TYR A 755 2.59 -21.28 40.98
CA TYR A 755 2.03 -22.57 40.62
C TYR A 755 1.87 -23.43 41.88
N ALA A 756 0.73 -24.10 42.06
CA ALA A 756 0.52 -24.97 43.23
C ALA A 756 -0.23 -26.25 42.88
N PHE A 757 0.45 -27.40 42.98
CA PHE A 757 -0.08 -28.72 42.58
C PHE A 757 -1.48 -29.00 43.14
N GLY A 758 -2.42 -29.32 42.25
CA GLY A 758 -3.83 -29.61 42.56
C GLY A 758 -4.64 -28.42 43.09
N LYS A 759 -4.10 -27.19 43.14
CA LYS A 759 -4.76 -26.00 43.70
C LYS A 759 -4.85 -24.82 42.74
N PHE A 760 -3.77 -24.47 42.04
CA PHE A 760 -3.74 -23.33 41.12
C PHE A 760 -2.79 -23.55 39.95
N HIS A 761 -3.36 -23.71 38.74
CA HIS A 761 -2.70 -24.20 37.51
C HIS A 761 -3.22 -23.50 36.26
N HIS A 762 -2.75 -23.88 35.07
CA HIS A 762 -3.23 -23.36 33.79
C HIS A 762 -4.76 -23.40 33.66
N SER A 763 -5.42 -24.45 34.17
CA SER A 763 -6.89 -24.56 34.12
C SER A 763 -7.62 -23.53 35.00
N SER A 764 -6.94 -22.95 35.99
CA SER A 764 -7.47 -21.89 36.86
C SER A 764 -7.87 -20.64 36.09
N PHE A 765 -7.04 -20.20 35.14
CA PHE A 765 -7.24 -18.93 34.43
C PHE A 765 -8.55 -18.91 33.64
N LEU A 766 -8.83 -19.95 32.85
CA LEU A 766 -10.01 -19.98 31.99
C LEU A 766 -11.13 -20.88 32.50
N ALA A 767 -11.03 -21.41 33.72
CA ALA A 767 -11.98 -22.34 34.33
C ALA A 767 -12.18 -23.60 33.47
N GLY A 768 -11.08 -24.22 33.06
CA GLY A 768 -11.08 -25.43 32.22
C GLY A 768 -11.46 -25.24 30.74
N LYS A 769 -11.74 -24.00 30.31
CA LYS A 769 -12.07 -23.67 28.91
C LYS A 769 -10.84 -23.80 27.99
N PRO A 770 -11.05 -23.95 26.66
CA PRO A 770 -9.95 -24.09 25.71
C PRO A 770 -8.98 -22.91 25.75
N VAL A 771 -7.70 -23.19 25.48
CA VAL A 771 -6.59 -22.23 25.51
C VAL A 771 -6.00 -22.07 24.12
N ALA A 772 -5.78 -20.82 23.67
CA ALA A 772 -5.07 -20.55 22.42
C ALA A 772 -3.56 -20.80 22.54
N ALA A 773 -3.01 -20.63 23.75
CA ALA A 773 -1.68 -21.03 24.13
C ALA A 773 -1.66 -21.31 25.63
N ALA A 774 -0.84 -22.26 26.07
CA ALA A 774 -0.61 -22.52 27.49
C ALA A 774 0.75 -23.16 27.68
N GLY A 775 1.44 -22.76 28.74
CA GLY A 775 2.77 -23.25 29.06
C GLY A 775 3.40 -22.38 30.13
N GLU A 776 4.71 -22.19 30.05
CA GLU A 776 5.46 -21.35 30.98
C GLU A 776 6.20 -20.25 30.22
N MET A 777 6.43 -19.11 30.87
CA MET A 777 7.25 -18.02 30.33
C MET A 777 8.33 -17.61 31.32
N ILE A 778 9.48 -17.22 30.77
CA ILE A 778 10.48 -16.40 31.44
C ILE A 778 10.36 -14.97 30.88
N ILE A 779 10.07 -14.02 31.75
CA ILE A 779 10.01 -12.59 31.43
C ILE A 779 10.95 -11.87 32.38
N GLU A 780 11.89 -11.10 31.83
CA GLU A 780 12.83 -10.28 32.58
C GLU A 780 12.56 -8.81 32.26
N LYS A 781 12.22 -8.02 33.28
CA LYS A 781 11.90 -6.58 33.10
C LYS A 781 10.94 -6.30 31.93
N GLY A 782 9.89 -7.10 31.80
CA GLY A 782 8.88 -6.99 30.74
C GLY A 782 9.30 -7.55 29.37
N ILE A 783 10.48 -8.13 29.22
CA ILE A 783 10.92 -8.76 27.96
C ILE A 783 10.80 -10.28 28.05
N ILE A 784 10.04 -10.87 27.11
CA ILE A 784 9.88 -12.32 27.02
C ILE A 784 11.18 -12.95 26.51
N LYS A 785 11.83 -13.77 27.32
CA LYS A 785 13.08 -14.46 26.97
C LYS A 785 12.83 -15.86 26.44
N GLU A 786 11.92 -16.57 27.09
CA GLU A 786 11.62 -17.97 26.78
C GLU A 786 10.15 -18.29 27.00
N VAL A 787 9.61 -19.14 26.13
CA VAL A 787 8.25 -19.68 26.21
C VAL A 787 8.28 -21.19 25.97
N THR A 788 7.61 -21.95 26.83
CA THR A 788 7.45 -23.39 26.69
C THR A 788 6.01 -23.78 26.37
N ASP A 789 5.78 -25.02 25.94
CA ASP A 789 4.45 -25.65 25.85
C ASP A 789 4.08 -26.48 27.11
N GLY A 790 4.88 -26.34 28.19
CA GLY A 790 4.77 -27.05 29.46
C GLY A 790 3.52 -26.68 30.26
N SER A 791 2.35 -27.18 29.85
CA SER A 791 1.06 -26.91 30.52
C SER A 791 0.49 -28.09 31.31
N GLY A 792 1.11 -29.26 31.20
CA GLY A 792 0.70 -30.50 31.87
C GLY A 792 -0.60 -31.13 31.36
N HIS A 793 -1.72 -30.39 31.43
CA HIS A 793 -3.09 -30.92 31.24
C HIS A 793 -3.76 -30.46 29.94
N TYR A 794 -3.29 -29.37 29.34
CA TYR A 794 -3.75 -28.92 28.02
C TYR A 794 -2.88 -29.51 26.89
N LYS A 795 -1.56 -29.54 27.08
CA LYS A 795 -0.56 -30.01 26.10
C LYS A 795 -0.81 -29.45 24.69
N PRO A 796 -0.88 -28.12 24.51
CA PRO A 796 -0.84 -27.55 23.16
C PRO A 796 0.52 -27.90 22.53
N SER A 797 0.58 -28.06 21.21
CA SER A 797 1.89 -28.26 20.56
C SER A 797 2.71 -26.97 20.65
N LEU A 798 4.03 -27.07 20.79
CA LEU A 798 4.94 -25.93 20.72
C LEU A 798 4.72 -25.03 19.49
N ASN A 799 4.41 -25.60 18.32
CA ASN A 799 4.13 -24.83 17.11
C ASN A 799 2.86 -23.98 17.25
N LEU A 800 1.82 -24.51 17.89
CA LEU A 800 0.57 -23.79 18.16
C LEU A 800 0.83 -22.62 19.13
N VAL A 801 1.54 -22.89 20.23
CA VAL A 801 1.95 -21.85 21.20
C VAL A 801 2.76 -20.76 20.51
N ARG A 802 3.79 -21.15 19.75
CA ARG A 802 4.67 -20.23 19.02
C ARG A 802 3.91 -19.34 18.05
N ARG A 803 3.09 -19.92 17.17
CA ARG A 803 2.36 -19.18 16.14
C ARG A 803 1.38 -18.21 16.79
N ASN A 804 0.50 -18.71 17.65
CA ASN A 804 -0.58 -17.89 18.22
C ASN A 804 -0.04 -16.77 19.11
N LEU A 805 0.99 -17.04 19.92
CA LEU A 805 1.59 -16.02 20.77
C LEU A 805 2.33 -14.96 19.95
N LYS A 806 3.06 -15.36 18.88
CA LYS A 806 3.71 -14.41 17.98
C LYS A 806 2.69 -13.52 17.27
N ASP A 807 1.63 -14.11 16.72
CA ASP A 807 0.59 -13.35 16.02
C ASP A 807 -0.11 -12.34 16.95
N GLU A 808 -0.39 -12.73 18.20
CA GLU A 808 -0.99 -11.84 19.19
C GLU A 808 -0.05 -10.71 19.62
N LEU A 809 1.20 -11.02 19.93
CA LEU A 809 2.20 -10.02 20.29
C LEU A 809 2.48 -9.06 19.12
N SER A 810 2.55 -9.55 17.88
CA SER A 810 2.64 -8.73 16.67
C SER A 810 1.43 -7.80 16.51
N SER A 811 0.22 -8.32 16.74
CA SER A 811 -1.02 -7.53 16.63
C SER A 811 -1.10 -6.41 17.66
N ARG A 812 -0.40 -6.55 18.79
CA ARG A 812 -0.29 -5.53 19.84
C ARG A 812 0.95 -4.65 19.73
N GLY A 813 1.72 -4.76 18.63
CA GLY A 813 2.91 -3.94 18.41
C GLY A 813 4.10 -4.26 19.31
N PHE A 814 4.14 -5.43 19.95
CA PHE A 814 5.24 -5.83 20.84
C PHE A 814 6.58 -6.00 20.10
N PHE A 815 6.52 -6.37 18.82
CA PHE A 815 7.70 -6.53 17.96
C PHE A 815 7.96 -5.25 17.18
N GLY A 816 9.23 -4.83 17.17
CA GLY A 816 9.68 -3.57 16.58
C GLY A 816 11.21 -3.54 16.52
N PHE A 817 11.81 -2.38 16.78
CA PHE A 817 13.27 -2.24 16.75
C PHE A 817 13.98 -2.90 17.94
N ILE A 818 13.35 -2.91 19.12
CA ILE A 818 13.93 -3.42 20.37
C ILE A 818 13.72 -4.94 20.49
N ASN A 819 12.50 -5.43 20.28
CA ASN A 819 12.18 -6.85 20.36
C ASN A 819 12.07 -7.46 18.96
N LYS A 820 12.92 -8.44 18.67
CA LYS A 820 12.80 -9.23 17.44
C LYS A 820 12.05 -10.53 17.68
N ILE A 821 11.25 -10.92 16.70
CA ILE A 821 10.50 -12.18 16.69
C ILE A 821 11.42 -13.41 16.86
N GLU A 822 12.68 -13.29 16.46
CA GLU A 822 13.70 -14.35 16.51
C GLU A 822 14.37 -14.50 17.88
N GLU A 823 14.27 -13.49 18.74
CA GLU A 823 14.97 -13.47 20.05
C GLU A 823 14.23 -14.23 21.14
N ILE A 824 12.93 -14.51 20.96
CA ILE A 824 12.15 -15.34 21.89
C ILE A 824 12.47 -16.81 21.64
N LYS A 825 13.02 -17.48 22.65
CA LYS A 825 13.27 -18.93 22.61
C LYS A 825 11.97 -19.69 22.84
N PHE A 826 11.68 -20.65 21.97
CA PHE A 826 10.53 -21.54 22.10
C PHE A 826 11.02 -22.97 22.28
N ASN A 827 10.87 -23.52 23.48
CA ASN A 827 11.37 -24.83 23.87
C ASN A 827 10.22 -25.76 24.25
N HIS A 828 10.43 -27.07 24.11
CA HIS A 828 9.48 -28.03 24.67
C HIS A 828 9.55 -28.01 26.20
N GLY A 829 8.38 -27.93 26.84
CA GLY A 829 8.24 -28.21 28.27
C GLY A 829 8.30 -29.71 28.55
N PHE A 830 8.33 -30.07 29.83
CA PHE A 830 8.48 -31.44 30.37
C PHE A 830 7.77 -32.56 29.60
#